data_AF-A0A9N7AHA3-F1
#
_entry.id   AF-A0A9N7AHA3-F1
#
_cell.length_a   1.000
_cell.length_b   1.000
_cell.length_c   1.000
_cell.angle_alpha   90.00
_cell.angle_beta   90.00
_cell.angle_gamma   90.00
#
_symmetry.space_group_name_H-M   'P 1'
#
loop_
_entity.id
_entity.type
_entity.pdbx_description
1 polymer ?
#
loop_
_entity_poly.entity_id
_entity_poly.type
_entity_poly.pdbx_seq_one_letter_code
_entity_poly.pdbx_strand_id
1 'polypeptide(L)'
;MREPSTSRKSSRRTVLKALGAFGVAAAARPTAAQAADADASYREALQAELTASSRQQKQLPEGSYVYGSTEAEATDAFSLVGGGSATAFDVDSDSVPHTRAERLDVPETDDSTAVAYRGPVTEHSIEPGDRLLGVAWIRSDDGAEASARFGYVDADGQPVGENFVQRGDNVDASEEWLRYFFPVEVGDAPAAGDTLALELQVGSAEQTIEVGGVALLDYADTGVGLDTLPPYHYDGRSPDADWREDAQARIEEHRTTDIEVEVRNPGGQPMNGASVNVEMVEHQFDFGSAVSVEHVTGDSEDDRIYRETFSENFNKAVVENGLKFPAWEGEWDMDREDIRATLDWLNERDVPTRGHYLLWEEYQTDGGGGMNIQDAEEKSAEEIQAEITEKIAEHAAEFEGEVTEWDVHNHPVWQSNFRDDPDLGWEAVDEWWQAADDVTDTELYTNEMGAIGGQWQRDQYLDYIEHLVENDYPIDGIGFMGHHQQQYNQILDIADMEAGFDQFAEFGLPLLVTEFDIEIFDRRNAQDVAVQTDYTRDFLTMAFSKEAVEGVLSWGFWEDDHWRPTGAYFDSDWTLRENGEQYFDLVFGEWWTEESGETDGDGTYATGGFKGEYRITAEKGALSETVEATVDDETETVTVELSPPGNGGGKGRGNGNRRGGSPQGNVR
;
A
#
# COMPACT_ATOMS: atom_id res chain seq x y z
N MET A 1 24.70 -45.62 -35.21
CA MET A 1 25.76 -44.66 -35.60
C MET A 1 25.73 -43.51 -34.60
N ARG A 2 26.88 -43.22 -33.98
CA ARG A 2 27.27 -42.05 -33.16
C ARG A 2 26.51 -41.74 -31.85
N GLU A 3 27.09 -42.23 -30.75
CA GLU A 3 27.74 -41.51 -29.61
C GLU A 3 27.22 -40.16 -29.04
N PRO A 4 27.56 -39.85 -27.75
CA PRO A 4 26.66 -39.27 -26.74
C PRO A 4 26.83 -37.76 -26.50
N SER A 5 25.80 -37.16 -25.87
CA SER A 5 25.77 -35.77 -25.42
C SER A 5 26.25 -35.62 -23.98
N THR A 6 27.10 -34.61 -23.75
CA THR A 6 27.62 -34.18 -22.44
C THR A 6 27.33 -32.69 -22.24
N SER A 7 27.22 -32.32 -20.96
CA SER A 7 27.48 -30.99 -20.36
C SER A 7 26.39 -29.93 -20.35
N ARG A 8 25.92 -29.67 -19.12
CA ARG A 8 25.30 -28.44 -18.58
C ARG A 8 25.93 -27.14 -19.11
N LYS A 9 25.10 -26.12 -19.33
CA LYS A 9 25.34 -24.72 -18.89
C LYS A 9 24.02 -23.93 -18.92
N SER A 10 23.76 -23.29 -17.78
CA SER A 10 22.72 -22.31 -17.49
C SER A 10 22.73 -21.14 -18.48
N SER A 11 21.56 -20.74 -18.94
CA SER A 11 21.30 -19.57 -19.78
C SER A 11 20.14 -18.80 -19.15
N ARG A 12 20.47 -17.85 -18.27
CA ARG A 12 19.57 -16.78 -17.84
C ARG A 12 19.20 -15.95 -19.08
N ARG A 13 17.91 -15.81 -19.37
CA ARG A 13 17.39 -14.91 -20.41
C ARG A 13 16.92 -13.64 -19.71
N THR A 14 17.65 -12.58 -19.96
CA THR A 14 17.28 -11.18 -19.78
C THR A 14 16.13 -10.85 -20.72
N VAL A 15 15.03 -10.31 -20.20
CA VAL A 15 13.99 -9.64 -20.99
C VAL A 15 13.69 -8.31 -20.32
N LEU A 16 14.17 -7.22 -20.92
CA LEU A 16 13.61 -5.89 -20.80
C LEU A 16 14.12 -5.03 -21.97
N LYS A 17 13.24 -4.16 -22.47
CA LYS A 17 13.39 -3.07 -23.46
C LYS A 17 12.97 -3.36 -24.92
N ALA A 18 11.77 -2.89 -25.24
CA ALA A 18 11.49 -2.05 -26.41
C ALA A 18 10.86 -0.76 -25.84
N LEU A 19 11.35 0.45 -26.08
CA LEU A 19 11.43 1.14 -27.37
C LEU A 19 12.66 2.05 -27.43
N GLY A 20 13.45 1.90 -28.48
CA GLY A 20 14.60 2.74 -28.78
C GLY A 20 15.17 2.38 -30.14
N ALA A 21 14.45 2.73 -31.21
CA ALA A 21 14.94 2.59 -32.56
C ALA A 21 15.61 3.90 -33.01
N PHE A 22 16.94 3.94 -33.07
CA PHE A 22 17.70 4.53 -34.20
C PHE A 22 19.19 4.13 -34.14
N GLY A 23 19.60 3.26 -35.08
CA GLY A 23 20.86 3.33 -35.82
C GLY A 23 22.20 3.18 -35.09
N VAL A 24 22.74 1.96 -35.08
CA VAL A 24 24.15 1.66 -34.77
C VAL A 24 25.09 2.34 -35.76
N ALA A 25 25.94 3.24 -35.28
CA ALA A 25 27.17 3.66 -35.94
C ALA A 25 28.36 3.47 -34.98
N ALA A 26 29.47 3.00 -35.54
CA ALA A 26 30.65 2.49 -34.84
C ALA A 26 31.25 3.45 -33.80
N ALA A 27 31.75 2.86 -32.71
CA ALA A 27 32.42 3.49 -31.59
C ALA A 27 33.50 4.51 -32.02
N ALA A 28 33.24 5.77 -31.69
CA ALA A 28 34.24 6.81 -31.55
C ALA A 28 34.13 7.36 -30.12
N ARG A 29 35.26 7.63 -29.48
CA ARG A 29 35.29 8.34 -28.19
C ARG A 29 34.54 9.67 -28.35
N PRO A 30 33.70 10.08 -27.40
CA PRO A 30 32.95 11.32 -27.53
C PRO A 30 33.92 12.50 -27.60
N THR A 31 33.57 13.47 -28.43
CA THR A 31 34.26 14.77 -28.45
C THR A 31 33.76 15.62 -27.29
N ALA A 32 34.53 16.63 -26.87
CA ALA A 32 34.16 17.53 -25.77
C ALA A 32 32.79 18.22 -25.94
N ALA A 33 32.23 18.26 -27.16
CA ALA A 33 30.89 18.79 -27.42
C ALA A 33 29.76 17.78 -27.15
N GLN A 34 30.05 16.48 -27.02
CA GLN A 34 29.08 15.41 -26.72
C GLN A 34 29.01 15.10 -25.22
N ALA A 35 30.10 15.36 -24.48
CA ALA A 35 30.08 15.39 -23.01
C ALA A 35 29.29 16.61 -22.48
N ALA A 36 29.33 17.73 -23.22
CA ALA A 36 28.58 18.94 -22.89
C ALA A 36 27.05 18.82 -23.05
N ASP A 37 26.56 17.75 -23.70
CA ASP A 37 25.11 17.48 -23.88
C ASP A 37 24.54 16.61 -22.73
N ALA A 38 25.39 16.03 -21.88
CA ALA A 38 24.98 15.31 -20.66
C ALA A 38 24.84 16.26 -19.45
N ASP A 39 25.62 17.35 -19.41
CA ASP A 39 25.66 18.39 -18.35
C ASP A 39 24.36 19.22 -18.21
N ALA A 40 23.54 19.28 -19.27
CA ALA A 40 22.23 19.96 -19.25
C ALA A 40 21.09 19.02 -18.82
N SER A 41 21.33 17.71 -18.73
CA SER A 41 20.27 16.71 -18.68
C SER A 41 19.67 16.51 -17.28
N TYR A 42 20.45 16.60 -16.20
CA TYR A 42 19.95 16.30 -14.86
C TYR A 42 18.91 17.30 -14.38
N ARG A 43 19.17 18.61 -14.51
CA ARG A 43 18.23 19.65 -14.05
C ARG A 43 16.98 19.72 -14.90
N GLU A 44 17.11 19.55 -16.21
CA GLU A 44 15.96 19.44 -17.10
C GLU A 44 15.14 18.19 -16.75
N ALA A 45 15.78 17.06 -16.45
CA ALA A 45 15.11 15.84 -16.02
C ALA A 45 14.42 16.00 -14.65
N LEU A 46 15.10 16.58 -13.66
CA LEU A 46 14.53 16.87 -12.34
C LEU A 46 13.36 17.84 -12.44
N GLN A 47 13.49 18.90 -13.26
CA GLN A 47 12.41 19.85 -13.49
C GLN A 47 11.24 19.17 -14.20
N ALA A 48 11.50 18.39 -15.24
CA ALA A 48 10.50 17.65 -15.98
C ALA A 48 9.77 16.65 -15.09
N GLU A 49 10.49 15.97 -14.19
CA GLU A 49 9.91 15.04 -13.23
C GLU A 49 9.00 15.75 -12.23
N LEU A 50 9.47 16.84 -11.61
CA LEU A 50 8.68 17.61 -10.65
C LEU A 50 7.46 18.28 -11.31
N THR A 51 7.53 18.61 -12.59
CA THR A 51 6.44 19.29 -13.35
C THR A 51 5.59 18.34 -14.19
N ALA A 52 5.96 17.06 -14.29
CA ALA A 52 5.30 16.10 -15.17
C ALA A 52 3.85 15.89 -14.74
N SER A 53 2.91 16.34 -15.58
CA SER A 53 1.51 16.02 -15.41
C SER A 53 1.28 14.53 -15.67
N SER A 54 0.93 13.75 -14.65
CA SER A 54 -0.01 12.64 -14.85
C SER A 54 -1.44 13.19 -14.72
N ARG A 55 -2.44 12.46 -15.21
CA ARG A 55 -3.84 12.90 -15.28
C ARG A 55 -4.47 13.27 -13.93
N GLN A 56 -3.78 13.08 -12.80
CA GLN A 56 -4.31 13.24 -11.44
C GLN A 56 -3.40 14.04 -10.48
N GLN A 57 -2.32 14.69 -10.92
CA GLN A 57 -1.52 15.58 -10.05
C GLN A 57 -2.01 17.03 -10.05
N LYS A 58 -1.92 17.70 -8.89
CA LYS A 58 -1.61 19.14 -8.85
C LYS A 58 -0.16 19.29 -9.35
N GLN A 59 0.03 19.62 -10.62
CA GLN A 59 1.36 19.89 -11.21
C GLN A 59 2.13 20.86 -10.32
N LEU A 60 3.33 20.50 -9.85
CA LEU A 60 4.20 21.53 -9.31
C LEU A 60 4.52 22.48 -10.48
N PRO A 61 4.40 23.79 -10.28
CA PRO A 61 4.87 24.77 -11.24
C PRO A 61 6.39 24.65 -11.43
N GLU A 62 6.92 25.26 -12.49
CA GLU A 62 8.36 25.31 -12.67
C GLU A 62 9.02 26.06 -11.50
N GLY A 63 9.92 25.37 -10.78
CA GLY A 63 10.70 25.93 -9.70
C GLY A 63 11.91 26.69 -10.23
N SER A 64 12.29 27.77 -9.56
CA SER A 64 13.48 28.54 -9.91
C SER A 64 14.70 27.97 -9.20
N TYR A 65 15.64 27.39 -9.95
CA TYR A 65 16.88 26.91 -9.35
C TYR A 65 17.72 28.03 -8.74
N VAL A 66 18.20 27.81 -7.52
CA VAL A 66 18.99 28.77 -6.73
C VAL A 66 20.48 28.69 -7.00
N TYR A 67 21.02 27.51 -7.33
CA TYR A 67 22.46 27.33 -7.56
C TYR A 67 22.79 27.17 -9.03
N GLY A 68 23.38 28.19 -9.66
CA GLY A 68 23.91 28.09 -11.02
C GLY A 68 22.86 27.70 -12.09
N SER A 69 23.33 27.52 -13.32
CA SER A 69 22.54 27.15 -14.49
C SER A 69 22.83 25.74 -15.03
N THR A 70 23.85 25.07 -14.50
CA THR A 70 24.27 23.71 -14.89
C THR A 70 24.49 22.81 -13.67
N GLU A 71 24.57 21.49 -13.88
CA GLU A 71 24.91 20.53 -12.81
C GLU A 71 26.27 20.86 -12.18
N ALA A 72 27.28 21.16 -12.99
CA ALA A 72 28.61 21.54 -12.51
C ALA A 72 28.59 22.82 -11.66
N GLU A 73 27.86 23.85 -12.09
CA GLU A 73 27.75 25.09 -11.31
C GLU A 73 26.99 24.89 -9.99
N ALA A 74 26.00 23.99 -9.96
CA ALA A 74 25.31 23.63 -8.73
C ALA A 74 26.24 22.91 -7.75
N THR A 75 27.00 21.90 -8.21
CA THR A 75 27.97 21.19 -7.37
C THR A 75 29.11 22.12 -6.90
N ASP A 76 29.65 22.96 -7.79
CA ASP A 76 30.73 23.90 -7.46
C ASP A 76 30.28 25.01 -6.45
N ALA A 77 28.97 25.19 -6.25
CA ALA A 77 28.44 26.09 -5.22
C ALA A 77 28.56 25.51 -3.81
N PHE A 78 28.75 24.19 -3.67
CA PHE A 78 28.90 23.51 -2.40
C PHE A 78 30.37 23.34 -2.02
N SER A 79 30.62 23.26 -0.71
CA SER A 79 31.94 22.93 -0.19
C SER A 79 31.86 22.30 1.20
N LEU A 80 32.79 21.40 1.51
CA LEU A 80 32.94 20.86 2.86
C LEU A 80 33.61 21.90 3.77
N VAL A 81 32.96 22.24 4.87
CA VAL A 81 33.42 23.18 5.89
C VAL A 81 33.59 22.48 7.24
N GLY A 82 34.30 23.11 8.18
CA GLY A 82 34.48 22.60 9.55
C GLY A 82 35.54 21.51 9.73
N GLY A 83 35.88 20.77 8.68
CA GLY A 83 36.93 19.74 8.72
C GLY A 83 36.79 18.72 7.59
N GLY A 84 37.85 17.94 7.33
CA GLY A 84 37.85 16.89 6.29
C GLY A 84 38.33 17.34 4.91
N SER A 85 38.03 16.53 3.90
CA SER A 85 38.32 16.83 2.49
C SER A 85 37.19 16.42 1.56
N ALA A 86 36.96 17.22 0.51
CA ALA A 86 36.07 16.89 -0.59
C ALA A 86 36.88 16.63 -1.87
N THR A 87 36.54 15.57 -2.59
CA THR A 87 37.18 15.20 -3.87
C THR A 87 36.11 14.96 -4.92
N ALA A 88 36.04 15.83 -5.93
CA ALA A 88 35.13 15.67 -7.07
C ALA A 88 35.51 14.48 -7.98
N PHE A 89 34.51 13.79 -8.51
CA PHE A 89 34.64 12.71 -9.49
C PHE A 89 33.43 12.63 -10.43
N ASP A 90 33.63 11.99 -11.57
CA ASP A 90 32.56 11.74 -12.56
C ASP A 90 31.78 10.46 -12.20
N VAL A 91 30.47 10.51 -12.29
CA VAL A 91 29.54 9.40 -12.03
C VAL A 91 29.04 8.83 -13.36
N ASP A 92 28.87 7.51 -13.41
CA ASP A 92 28.29 6.84 -14.56
C ASP A 92 26.77 7.09 -14.61
N SER A 93 26.33 7.88 -15.60
CA SER A 93 24.92 8.25 -15.78
C SER A 93 24.00 7.08 -16.11
N ASP A 94 24.56 5.90 -16.41
CA ASP A 94 23.75 4.68 -16.61
C ASP A 94 23.11 4.20 -15.29
N SER A 95 23.63 4.64 -14.13
CA SER A 95 23.16 4.21 -12.80
C SER A 95 22.28 5.25 -12.10
N VAL A 96 22.53 6.54 -12.34
CA VAL A 96 21.82 7.67 -11.74
C VAL A 96 21.81 8.86 -12.71
N PRO A 97 20.84 9.78 -12.61
CA PRO A 97 20.67 10.84 -13.61
C PRO A 97 21.70 11.98 -13.49
N HIS A 98 22.52 12.02 -12.44
CA HIS A 98 23.59 13.00 -12.27
C HIS A 98 24.93 12.44 -12.76
N THR A 99 25.80 13.32 -13.28
CA THR A 99 27.09 12.95 -13.89
C THR A 99 28.28 13.34 -13.03
N ARG A 100 28.07 14.12 -11.97
CA ARG A 100 29.14 14.61 -11.09
C ARG A 100 28.78 14.49 -9.62
N ALA A 101 29.77 14.10 -8.83
CA ALA A 101 29.66 13.99 -7.39
C ALA A 101 30.95 14.41 -6.69
N GLU A 102 30.88 14.62 -5.38
CA GLU A 102 32.02 14.79 -4.50
C GLU A 102 32.04 13.71 -3.43
N ARG A 103 33.21 13.13 -3.20
CA ARG A 103 33.48 12.26 -2.06
C ARG A 103 34.00 13.10 -0.89
N LEU A 104 33.31 13.02 0.23
CA LEU A 104 33.58 13.69 1.48
C LEU A 104 34.25 12.69 2.43
N ASP A 105 35.52 12.92 2.75
CA ASP A 105 36.22 12.21 3.83
C ASP A 105 36.09 13.03 5.11
N VAL A 106 35.24 12.58 6.03
CA VAL A 106 34.89 13.30 7.24
C VAL A 106 35.63 12.71 8.45
N PRO A 107 36.48 13.50 9.15
CA PRO A 107 37.18 13.03 10.33
C PRO A 107 36.28 13.07 11.58
N GLU A 108 36.67 12.32 12.61
CA GLU A 108 36.10 12.46 13.95
C GLU A 108 36.21 13.92 14.45
N THR A 109 35.12 14.45 15.02
CA THR A 109 35.02 15.83 15.51
C THR A 109 34.30 15.89 16.86
N ASP A 110 34.70 16.85 17.70
CA ASP A 110 34.04 17.12 18.99
C ASP A 110 32.74 17.95 18.81
N ASP A 111 32.56 18.58 17.64
CA ASP A 111 31.36 19.34 17.26
C ASP A 111 30.87 18.82 15.91
N SER A 112 29.84 17.98 15.95
CA SER A 112 29.26 17.34 14.77
C SER A 112 28.51 18.32 13.87
N THR A 113 28.02 19.43 14.42
CA THR A 113 27.27 20.45 13.69
C THR A 113 28.17 21.43 12.92
N ALA A 114 29.45 21.50 13.30
CA ALA A 114 30.43 22.36 12.66
C ALA A 114 30.92 21.83 11.30
N VAL A 115 30.84 20.51 11.06
CA VAL A 115 31.28 19.88 9.81
C VAL A 115 30.07 19.65 8.89
N ALA A 116 30.06 20.37 7.77
CA ALA A 116 28.93 20.35 6.85
C ALA A 116 29.37 20.47 5.39
N TYR A 117 28.65 19.82 4.49
CA TYR A 117 28.70 20.11 3.06
C TYR A 117 27.68 21.20 2.74
N ARG A 118 28.16 22.39 2.39
CA ARG A 118 27.38 23.62 2.43
C ARG A 118 27.34 24.32 1.09
N GLY A 119 26.13 24.65 0.63
CA GLY A 119 25.85 25.55 -0.48
C GLY A 119 25.27 26.88 0.02
N PRO A 120 26.03 27.99 0.04
CA PRO A 120 25.53 29.32 0.39
C PRO A 120 24.69 29.93 -0.73
N VAL A 121 23.57 30.58 -0.38
CA VAL A 121 22.70 31.31 -1.32
C VAL A 121 23.21 32.75 -1.47
N THR A 122 23.93 33.03 -2.57
CA THR A 122 24.58 34.33 -2.78
C THR A 122 23.94 35.22 -3.85
N GLU A 123 23.21 34.64 -4.81
CA GLU A 123 22.70 35.35 -5.99
C GLU A 123 21.16 35.36 -6.09
N HIS A 124 20.47 34.72 -5.15
CA HIS A 124 19.01 34.66 -5.09
C HIS A 124 18.48 35.38 -3.85
N SER A 125 17.41 36.14 -4.02
CA SER A 125 16.69 36.75 -2.91
C SER A 125 15.68 35.73 -2.39
N ILE A 126 15.75 35.45 -1.09
CA ILE A 126 14.83 34.54 -0.40
C ILE A 126 14.25 35.31 0.79
N GLU A 127 12.93 35.38 0.88
CA GLU A 127 12.16 36.09 1.88
C GLU A 127 11.44 35.15 2.85
N PRO A 128 11.07 35.63 4.06
CA PRO A 128 10.22 34.87 4.97
C PRO A 128 8.90 34.48 4.32
N GLY A 129 8.54 33.20 4.43
CA GLY A 129 7.38 32.59 3.81
C GLY A 129 7.67 31.87 2.49
N ASP A 130 8.88 32.02 1.92
CA ASP A 130 9.24 31.31 0.70
C ASP A 130 9.27 29.79 0.92
N ARG A 131 8.98 29.04 -0.15
CA ARG A 131 9.01 27.59 -0.18
C ARG A 131 10.16 27.14 -1.07
N LEU A 132 11.05 26.32 -0.53
CA LEU A 132 12.19 25.80 -1.28
C LEU A 132 12.21 24.27 -1.21
N LEU A 133 12.86 23.65 -2.19
CA LEU A 133 13.11 22.22 -2.22
C LEU A 133 14.59 21.96 -2.45
N GLY A 134 15.28 21.52 -1.39
CA GLY A 134 16.62 20.96 -1.51
C GLY A 134 16.55 19.55 -2.10
N VAL A 135 17.53 19.20 -2.92
CA VAL A 135 17.69 17.86 -3.50
C VAL A 135 19.14 17.47 -3.42
N ALA A 136 19.44 16.22 -3.04
CA ALA A 136 20.77 15.66 -3.15
C ALA A 136 20.69 14.15 -3.40
N TRP A 137 21.58 13.63 -4.24
CA TRP A 137 21.88 12.21 -4.28
C TRP A 137 23.01 11.92 -3.32
N ILE A 138 22.87 10.88 -2.49
CA ILE A 138 23.82 10.54 -1.44
C ILE A 138 24.04 9.03 -1.41
N ARG A 139 25.30 8.60 -1.23
CA ARG A 139 25.67 7.20 -0.97
C ARG A 139 26.91 7.08 -0.09
N SER A 140 27.18 5.89 0.42
CA SER A 140 28.37 5.52 1.18
C SER A 140 28.70 4.04 1.01
N ASP A 141 29.95 3.71 0.68
CA ASP A 141 30.40 2.30 0.56
C ASP A 141 30.41 1.56 1.93
N ASP A 142 30.42 2.29 3.06
CA ASP A 142 30.50 1.72 4.42
C ASP A 142 29.29 2.07 5.30
N GLY A 143 28.26 2.71 4.72
CA GLY A 143 27.15 3.33 5.46
C GLY A 143 27.55 4.66 6.11
N ALA A 144 26.64 5.64 6.12
CA ALA A 144 26.89 6.93 6.74
C ALA A 144 25.60 7.67 7.12
N GLU A 145 25.68 8.52 8.13
CA GLU A 145 24.56 9.35 8.60
C GLU A 145 24.84 10.84 8.36
N ALA A 146 23.85 11.57 7.89
CA ALA A 146 23.89 13.02 7.77
C ALA A 146 22.54 13.65 8.13
N SER A 147 22.52 14.95 8.36
CA SER A 147 21.27 15.70 8.52
C SER A 147 21.24 16.98 7.68
N ALA A 148 20.15 17.22 6.97
CA ALA A 148 19.94 18.40 6.16
C ALA A 148 19.42 19.57 7.01
N ARG A 149 19.96 20.77 6.76
CA ARG A 149 19.58 22.01 7.42
C ARG A 149 19.54 23.15 6.41
N PHE A 150 18.60 24.09 6.57
CA PHE A 150 18.56 25.32 5.78
C PHE A 150 18.75 26.56 6.68
N GLY A 151 19.99 26.86 7.05
CA GLY A 151 20.26 27.83 8.12
C GLY A 151 20.78 29.18 7.64
N TYR A 152 21.01 30.04 8.62
CA TYR A 152 21.83 31.24 8.49
C TYR A 152 23.25 30.96 8.92
N VAL A 153 24.21 31.43 8.13
CA VAL A 153 25.63 31.43 8.45
C VAL A 153 26.16 32.86 8.49
N ASP A 154 26.99 33.17 9.47
CA ASP A 154 27.64 34.48 9.57
C ASP A 154 28.80 34.63 8.57
N ALA A 155 29.47 35.79 8.61
CA ALA A 155 30.62 36.08 7.75
C ALA A 155 31.83 35.16 7.98
N ASP A 156 31.90 34.47 9.14
CA ASP A 156 32.93 33.48 9.48
C ASP A 156 32.44 32.05 9.16
N GLY A 157 31.26 31.91 8.56
CA GLY A 157 30.65 30.63 8.18
C GLY A 157 30.12 29.82 9.36
N GLN A 158 29.85 30.46 10.50
CA GLN A 158 29.27 29.78 11.66
C GLN A 158 27.73 29.82 11.60
N PRO A 159 27.04 28.73 11.96
CA PRO A 159 25.59 28.73 12.17
C PRO A 159 25.14 29.81 13.18
N VAL A 160 24.24 30.72 12.78
CA VAL A 160 23.76 31.82 13.65
C VAL A 160 22.24 31.94 13.75
N GLY A 161 21.49 31.16 12.97
CA GLY A 161 20.03 31.09 13.04
C GLY A 161 19.50 29.90 12.22
N GLU A 162 18.22 29.60 12.36
CA GLU A 162 17.62 28.38 11.81
C GLU A 162 16.40 28.71 10.95
N ASN A 163 16.42 28.24 9.70
CA ASN A 163 15.22 27.68 9.10
C ASN A 163 15.42 26.17 9.03
N PHE A 164 14.39 25.41 9.36
CA PHE A 164 14.50 23.96 9.39
C PHE A 164 14.14 23.42 8.01
N VAL A 165 14.85 22.36 7.60
CA VAL A 165 14.26 21.40 6.68
C VAL A 165 13.06 20.83 7.42
N GLN A 166 11.88 20.98 6.82
CA GLN A 166 10.63 20.74 7.52
C GLN A 166 10.38 19.25 7.70
N ARG A 167 10.89 18.42 6.79
CA ARG A 167 10.67 16.97 6.74
C ARG A 167 11.88 16.27 6.11
N GLY A 168 12.19 15.07 6.58
CA GLY A 168 13.23 14.25 5.96
C GLY A 168 14.63 14.84 6.08
N ASP A 169 14.90 15.56 7.16
CA ASP A 169 16.22 16.09 7.45
C ASP A 169 17.26 14.97 7.65
N ASN A 170 16.87 13.81 8.19
CA ASN A 170 17.79 12.68 8.32
C ASN A 170 18.13 12.02 6.97
N VAL A 171 19.40 11.67 6.82
CA VAL A 171 19.97 11.00 5.64
C VAL A 171 20.74 9.77 6.11
N ASP A 172 20.28 8.60 5.68
CA ASP A 172 20.93 7.31 5.92
C ASP A 172 21.51 6.75 4.61
N ALA A 173 22.77 7.07 4.35
CA ALA A 173 23.43 6.73 3.08
C ALA A 173 23.81 5.24 3.03
N SER A 174 23.42 4.55 1.96
CA SER A 174 23.75 3.14 1.68
C SER A 174 24.79 3.01 0.54
N GLU A 175 25.18 1.79 0.18
CA GLU A 175 26.12 1.54 -0.94
C GLU A 175 25.58 2.05 -2.30
N GLU A 176 24.27 2.19 -2.42
CA GLU A 176 23.59 2.69 -3.62
C GLU A 176 23.32 4.20 -3.54
N TRP A 177 23.26 4.85 -4.71
CA TRP A 177 22.84 6.25 -4.79
C TRP A 177 21.35 6.40 -4.50
N LEU A 178 21.03 7.13 -3.43
CA LEU A 178 19.67 7.47 -3.04
C LEU A 178 19.45 8.97 -3.17
N ARG A 179 18.29 9.37 -3.70
CA ARG A 179 17.93 10.79 -3.80
C ARG A 179 17.10 11.20 -2.60
N TYR A 180 17.50 12.26 -1.92
CA TYR A 180 16.78 12.87 -0.80
C TYR A 180 16.19 14.21 -1.20
N PHE A 181 15.01 14.50 -0.67
CA PHE A 181 14.36 15.79 -0.79
C PHE A 181 14.31 16.49 0.57
N PHE A 182 14.48 17.81 0.55
CA PHE A 182 14.57 18.65 1.74
C PHE A 182 13.65 19.86 1.55
N PRO A 183 12.34 19.74 1.84
CA PRO A 183 11.40 20.83 1.71
C PRO A 183 11.66 21.83 2.84
N VAL A 184 11.69 23.11 2.49
CA VAL A 184 12.02 24.21 3.38
C VAL A 184 10.90 25.24 3.33
N GLU A 185 10.47 25.65 4.51
CA GLU A 185 9.75 26.91 4.69
C GLU A 185 10.71 27.91 5.34
N VAL A 186 10.89 29.04 4.67
CA VAL A 186 11.80 30.09 5.14
C VAL A 186 11.11 30.88 6.24
N GLY A 187 11.67 30.84 7.44
CA GLY A 187 11.26 31.62 8.60
C GLY A 187 11.81 33.05 8.58
N ASP A 188 12.18 33.58 9.75
CA ASP A 188 12.55 34.99 9.92
C ASP A 188 13.80 35.41 9.14
N ALA A 189 13.76 36.59 8.51
CA ALA A 189 14.85 37.10 7.69
C ALA A 189 16.21 37.14 8.44
N PRO A 190 17.35 36.93 7.72
CA PRO A 190 18.68 36.96 8.34
C PRO A 190 18.96 38.29 9.05
N ALA A 191 19.79 38.26 10.08
CA ALA A 191 20.38 39.50 10.57
C ALA A 191 21.29 40.10 9.48
N ALA A 192 21.45 41.42 9.49
CA ALA A 192 22.20 42.12 8.45
C ALA A 192 23.67 41.63 8.39
N GLY A 193 24.01 40.88 7.34
CA GLY A 193 25.34 40.32 7.11
C GLY A 193 25.40 38.78 7.08
N ASP A 194 24.34 38.10 7.49
CA ASP A 194 24.26 36.64 7.44
C ASP A 194 23.83 36.15 6.04
N THR A 195 24.27 34.95 5.68
CA THR A 195 23.99 34.30 4.39
C THR A 195 23.15 33.05 4.63
N LEU A 196 22.12 32.83 3.82
CA LEU A 196 21.36 31.57 3.83
C LEU A 196 22.19 30.44 3.25
N ALA A 197 22.02 29.22 3.74
CA ALA A 197 22.70 28.07 3.17
C ALA A 197 21.89 26.79 3.32
N LEU A 198 21.89 25.96 2.27
CA LEU A 198 21.55 24.54 2.39
C LEU A 198 22.80 23.78 2.85
N GLU A 199 22.65 22.98 3.90
CA GLU A 199 23.72 22.25 4.55
C GLU A 199 23.34 20.77 4.68
N LEU A 200 24.28 19.87 4.40
CA LEU A 200 24.27 18.52 4.92
C LEU A 200 25.30 18.47 6.05
N GLN A 201 24.84 18.36 7.29
CA GLN A 201 25.69 18.14 8.46
C GLN A 201 26.16 16.69 8.43
N VAL A 202 27.48 16.51 8.37
CA VAL A 202 28.11 15.20 8.14
C VAL A 202 29.09 14.82 9.24
N GLY A 203 29.19 15.62 10.30
CA GLY A 203 30.14 15.43 11.40
C GLY A 203 29.70 14.46 12.49
N SER A 204 28.62 13.69 12.30
CA SER A 204 28.09 12.75 13.30
C SER A 204 29.07 11.60 13.60
N ALA A 205 29.88 11.20 12.63
CA ALA A 205 30.88 10.14 12.75
C ALA A 205 32.13 10.41 11.87
N GLU A 206 33.20 9.66 12.12
CA GLU A 206 34.25 9.46 11.11
C GLU A 206 33.68 8.58 10.00
N GLN A 207 33.51 9.14 8.80
CA GLN A 207 32.77 8.48 7.72
C GLN A 207 33.18 8.98 6.34
N THR A 208 32.82 8.21 5.31
CA THR A 208 32.92 8.61 3.91
C THR A 208 31.53 8.76 3.33
N ILE A 209 31.23 9.90 2.72
CA ILE A 209 29.94 10.18 2.10
C ILE A 209 30.19 10.67 0.68
N GLU A 210 29.45 10.17 -0.30
CA GLU A 210 29.45 10.71 -1.65
C GLU A 210 28.16 11.48 -1.90
N VAL A 211 28.26 12.70 -2.41
CA VAL A 211 27.13 13.59 -2.66
C VAL A 211 27.17 14.06 -4.11
N GLY A 212 26.07 13.89 -4.84
CA GLY A 212 25.93 14.25 -6.26
C GLY A 212 24.55 14.87 -6.55
N GLY A 213 24.39 15.44 -7.74
CA GLY A 213 23.10 15.99 -8.18
C GLY A 213 22.43 16.95 -7.18
N VAL A 214 23.21 17.81 -6.53
CA VAL A 214 22.68 18.78 -5.57
C VAL A 214 21.87 19.88 -6.25
N ALA A 215 20.73 20.23 -5.68
CA ALA A 215 19.91 21.35 -6.14
C ALA A 215 19.17 22.03 -4.98
N LEU A 216 18.75 23.26 -5.23
CA LEU A 216 17.78 23.97 -4.41
C LEU A 216 16.85 24.70 -5.37
N LEU A 217 15.56 24.35 -5.35
CA LEU A 217 14.52 24.97 -6.16
C LEU A 217 13.71 25.93 -5.29
N ASP A 218 13.39 27.10 -5.81
CA ASP A 218 12.61 28.15 -5.16
C ASP A 218 11.22 28.25 -5.80
N TYR A 219 10.19 28.26 -4.95
CA TYR A 219 8.77 28.26 -5.27
C TYR A 219 8.01 29.49 -4.72
N ALA A 220 8.69 30.52 -4.19
CA ALA A 220 8.11 31.69 -3.54
C ALA A 220 6.89 32.31 -4.26
N ASP A 221 6.94 32.39 -5.60
CA ASP A 221 5.92 33.05 -6.42
C ASP A 221 4.84 32.12 -6.99
N THR A 222 4.81 30.87 -6.54
CA THR A 222 4.08 29.82 -7.25
C THR A 222 2.83 29.31 -6.54
N GLY A 223 2.66 29.66 -5.26
CA GLY A 223 1.53 29.19 -4.43
C GLY A 223 1.63 27.74 -3.98
N VAL A 224 2.78 27.10 -4.19
CA VAL A 224 3.13 25.77 -3.68
C VAL A 224 3.14 25.76 -2.16
N GLY A 225 2.56 24.73 -1.54
CA GLY A 225 2.59 24.47 -0.11
C GLY A 225 3.64 23.41 0.26
N LEU A 226 3.98 23.28 1.55
CA LEU A 226 4.91 22.25 2.02
C LEU A 226 4.35 20.84 1.83
N ASP A 227 3.04 20.67 1.92
CA ASP A 227 2.28 19.46 1.62
C ASP A 227 2.49 18.95 0.19
N THR A 228 2.79 19.86 -0.75
CA THR A 228 3.02 19.52 -2.16
C THR A 228 4.49 19.25 -2.52
N LEU A 229 5.43 19.50 -1.59
CA LEU A 229 6.86 19.26 -1.82
C LEU A 229 7.31 17.92 -1.22
N PRO A 230 8.18 17.15 -1.90
CA PRO A 230 8.74 15.93 -1.33
C PRO A 230 9.74 16.19 -0.18
N PRO A 231 9.96 15.23 0.76
CA PRO A 231 9.22 13.99 0.85
C PRO A 231 7.80 14.27 1.31
N TYR A 232 6.89 13.54 0.70
CA TYR A 232 5.46 13.70 0.93
C TYR A 232 5.13 13.36 2.38
N HIS A 233 4.14 14.03 2.93
CA HIS A 233 3.67 13.83 4.29
C HIS A 233 2.20 14.20 4.33
N TYR A 234 1.45 13.54 5.19
CA TYR A 234 0.03 13.76 5.41
C TYR A 234 -0.24 14.23 6.83
N ASP A 235 -1.23 15.10 6.99
CA ASP A 235 -1.63 15.62 8.29
C ASP A 235 -2.24 14.51 9.15
N GLY A 236 -1.81 14.46 10.42
CA GLY A 236 -2.17 13.39 11.36
C GLY A 236 -1.14 12.26 11.48
N ARG A 237 -0.07 12.25 10.66
CA ARG A 237 0.99 11.22 10.70
C ARG A 237 1.81 11.16 12.01
N SER A 238 1.96 12.29 12.71
CA SER A 238 2.87 12.42 13.86
C SER A 238 2.75 11.24 14.84
N PRO A 239 3.84 10.69 15.41
CA PRO A 239 3.78 9.53 16.30
C PRO A 239 2.81 9.70 17.48
N ASP A 240 2.67 10.92 18.01
CA ASP A 240 1.82 11.26 19.15
C ASP A 240 0.48 11.90 18.73
N ALA A 241 -0.02 11.62 17.52
CA ALA A 241 -1.25 12.22 17.02
C ALA A 241 -2.50 11.77 17.81
N ASP A 242 -3.22 12.75 18.38
CA ASP A 242 -4.37 12.54 19.29
C ASP A 242 -5.46 11.62 18.70
N TRP A 243 -5.68 11.64 17.38
CA TRP A 243 -6.73 10.85 16.74
C TRP A 243 -6.58 9.34 16.94
N ARG A 244 -5.36 8.84 17.20
CA ARG A 244 -5.13 7.40 17.46
C ARG A 244 -5.74 6.97 18.79
N GLU A 245 -5.81 7.85 19.79
CA GLU A 245 -6.53 7.55 21.04
C GLU A 245 -8.04 7.43 20.77
N ASP A 246 -8.59 8.32 19.95
CA ASP A 246 -10.00 8.27 19.54
C ASP A 246 -10.30 7.01 18.70
N ALA A 247 -9.39 6.64 17.79
CA ALA A 247 -9.50 5.41 17.00
C ALA A 247 -9.46 4.16 17.88
N GLN A 248 -8.55 4.11 18.85
CA GLN A 248 -8.46 3.00 19.80
C GLN A 248 -9.75 2.84 20.63
N ALA A 249 -10.34 3.94 21.09
CA ALA A 249 -11.61 3.90 21.81
C ALA A 249 -12.74 3.33 20.95
N ARG A 250 -12.79 3.69 19.66
CA ARG A 250 -13.76 3.12 18.71
C ARG A 250 -13.48 1.65 18.40
N ILE A 251 -12.21 1.24 18.30
CA ILE A 251 -11.84 -0.17 18.12
C ILE A 251 -12.33 -1.00 19.30
N GLU A 252 -12.11 -0.55 20.52
CA GLU A 252 -12.64 -1.20 21.73
C GLU A 252 -14.17 -1.28 21.69
N GLU A 253 -14.85 -0.21 21.27
CA GLU A 253 -16.32 -0.18 21.18
C GLU A 253 -16.90 -1.10 20.10
N HIS A 254 -16.30 -1.14 18.91
CA HIS A 254 -16.91 -1.79 17.75
C HIS A 254 -16.34 -3.19 17.45
N ARG A 255 -15.07 -3.43 17.77
CA ARG A 255 -14.33 -4.64 17.33
C ARG A 255 -14.05 -5.62 18.45
N THR A 256 -14.30 -5.25 19.70
CA THR A 256 -14.11 -6.14 20.85
C THR A 256 -15.42 -6.47 21.54
N THR A 257 -15.42 -7.55 22.31
CA THR A 257 -16.54 -8.00 23.13
C THR A 257 -16.04 -8.71 24.39
N ASP A 258 -16.93 -8.89 25.37
CA ASP A 258 -16.68 -9.70 26.55
C ASP A 258 -16.82 -11.20 26.22
N ILE A 259 -15.92 -12.02 26.77
CA ILE A 259 -15.86 -13.47 26.57
C ILE A 259 -15.96 -14.18 27.92
N GLU A 260 -17.05 -14.91 28.14
CA GLU A 260 -17.27 -15.75 29.31
C GLU A 260 -17.20 -17.24 28.93
N VAL A 261 -16.21 -17.96 29.48
CA VAL A 261 -16.05 -19.40 29.32
C VAL A 261 -16.56 -20.13 30.55
N GLU A 262 -17.66 -20.86 30.41
CA GLU A 262 -18.19 -21.73 31.45
C GLU A 262 -17.64 -23.16 31.33
N VAL A 263 -16.88 -23.61 32.32
CA VAL A 263 -16.31 -24.97 32.33
C VAL A 263 -17.10 -25.90 33.23
N ARG A 264 -17.58 -27.01 32.65
CA ARG A 264 -18.40 -28.02 33.35
C ARG A 264 -17.75 -29.39 33.31
N ASN A 265 -18.05 -30.22 34.31
CA ASN A 265 -17.68 -31.63 34.30
C ASN A 265 -18.69 -32.48 33.51
N PRO A 266 -18.42 -33.78 33.25
CA PRO A 266 -19.38 -34.68 32.56
C PRO A 266 -20.73 -34.86 33.27
N GLY A 267 -20.86 -34.38 34.51
CA GLY A 267 -22.11 -34.38 35.27
C GLY A 267 -22.84 -33.03 35.21
N GLY A 268 -22.37 -32.08 34.41
CA GLY A 268 -22.93 -30.74 34.24
C GLY A 268 -22.68 -29.78 35.40
N GLN A 269 -21.76 -30.10 36.33
CA GLN A 269 -21.43 -29.21 37.46
C GLN A 269 -20.28 -28.28 37.11
N PRO A 270 -20.32 -27.01 37.58
CA PRO A 270 -19.24 -26.05 37.35
C PRO A 270 -17.92 -26.54 37.96
N MET A 271 -16.82 -26.20 37.28
CA MET A 271 -15.49 -26.66 37.62
C MET A 271 -14.61 -25.47 38.02
N ASN A 272 -14.34 -25.32 39.31
CA ASN A 272 -13.44 -24.28 39.84
C ASN A 272 -11.96 -24.60 39.58
N GLY A 273 -11.22 -23.60 39.12
CA GLY A 273 -9.78 -23.61 38.83
C GLY A 273 -9.42 -24.51 37.65
N ALA A 274 -10.32 -24.69 36.70
CA ALA A 274 -9.98 -25.29 35.41
C ALA A 274 -9.15 -24.27 34.63
N SER A 275 -8.05 -24.72 34.02
CA SER A 275 -7.27 -23.88 33.12
C SER A 275 -8.09 -23.65 31.85
N VAL A 276 -8.11 -22.44 31.33
CA VAL A 276 -8.77 -22.07 30.08
C VAL A 276 -7.77 -21.32 29.21
N ASN A 277 -7.69 -21.69 27.94
CA ASN A 277 -7.00 -20.93 26.90
C ASN A 277 -8.04 -20.54 25.83
N VAL A 278 -8.06 -19.26 25.47
CA VAL A 278 -8.93 -18.65 24.46
C VAL A 278 -8.00 -18.17 23.35
N GLU A 279 -7.96 -18.90 22.24
CA GLU A 279 -7.08 -18.63 21.11
C GLU A 279 -7.96 -18.23 19.92
N MET A 280 -7.84 -16.98 19.48
CA MET A 280 -8.47 -16.54 18.23
C MET A 280 -7.88 -17.35 17.06
N VAL A 281 -8.72 -17.65 16.06
CA VAL A 281 -8.31 -18.39 14.87
C VAL A 281 -8.63 -17.65 13.58
N GLU A 282 -9.59 -16.74 13.60
CA GLU A 282 -9.95 -15.90 12.46
C GLU A 282 -10.66 -14.63 12.95
N HIS A 283 -10.38 -13.50 12.28
CA HIS A 283 -11.04 -12.23 12.51
C HIS A 283 -12.46 -12.21 11.96
N GLN A 284 -13.38 -11.53 12.66
CA GLN A 284 -14.66 -11.13 12.07
C GLN A 284 -14.45 -10.06 10.98
N PHE A 285 -13.47 -9.16 11.17
CA PHE A 285 -13.14 -8.15 10.18
C PHE A 285 -12.36 -8.78 9.02
N ASP A 286 -12.70 -8.39 7.80
CA ASP A 286 -12.06 -8.93 6.60
C ASP A 286 -10.69 -8.27 6.40
N PHE A 287 -9.63 -9.03 6.61
CA PHE A 287 -8.26 -8.70 6.23
C PHE A 287 -7.89 -9.58 5.04
N GLY A 288 -8.18 -9.10 3.83
CA GLY A 288 -8.12 -9.90 2.61
C GLY A 288 -6.99 -9.53 1.67
N SER A 289 -6.89 -10.28 0.56
CA SER A 289 -6.01 -9.91 -0.56
C SER A 289 -6.53 -10.40 -1.91
N ALA A 290 -6.16 -9.68 -2.97
CA ALA A 290 -6.18 -10.22 -4.32
C ALA A 290 -5.28 -11.46 -4.43
N VAL A 291 -5.74 -12.44 -5.22
CA VAL A 291 -5.00 -13.68 -5.54
C VAL A 291 -4.91 -13.90 -7.05
N SER A 292 -3.74 -14.38 -7.47
CA SER A 292 -3.44 -14.69 -8.86
C SER A 292 -3.68 -16.15 -9.20
N VAL A 293 -4.40 -16.38 -10.29
CA VAL A 293 -4.72 -17.71 -10.81
C VAL A 293 -3.44 -18.52 -11.06
N GLU A 294 -2.42 -17.90 -11.68
CA GLU A 294 -1.14 -18.56 -11.99
C GLU A 294 -0.45 -19.14 -10.75
N HIS A 295 -0.41 -18.39 -9.64
CA HIS A 295 0.27 -18.84 -8.42
C HIS A 295 -0.58 -19.79 -7.58
N VAL A 296 -1.91 -19.69 -7.66
CA VAL A 296 -2.79 -20.66 -6.99
C VAL A 296 -2.70 -22.03 -7.67
N THR A 297 -2.68 -22.10 -9.00
CA THR A 297 -2.64 -23.39 -9.73
C THR A 297 -1.23 -23.87 -10.08
N GLY A 298 -0.22 -23.00 -9.97
CA GLY A 298 1.18 -23.30 -10.27
C GLY A 298 1.85 -24.30 -9.30
N ASP A 299 2.96 -24.89 -9.74
CA ASP A 299 3.68 -25.96 -9.01
C ASP A 299 5.12 -25.60 -8.61
N SER A 300 5.51 -24.33 -8.76
CA SER A 300 6.83 -23.83 -8.36
C SER A 300 6.99 -23.71 -6.83
N GLU A 301 8.21 -23.41 -6.40
CA GLU A 301 8.48 -23.14 -4.98
C GLU A 301 7.81 -21.84 -4.54
N ASP A 302 7.84 -20.81 -5.37
CA ASP A 302 7.18 -19.53 -5.13
C ASP A 302 5.65 -19.69 -5.09
N ASP A 303 5.05 -20.51 -5.97
CA ASP A 303 3.61 -20.80 -5.93
C ASP A 303 3.18 -21.46 -4.61
N ARG A 304 4.04 -22.31 -4.05
CA ARG A 304 3.79 -22.91 -2.74
C ARG A 304 3.89 -21.86 -1.63
N ILE A 305 4.92 -21.02 -1.65
CA ILE A 305 5.09 -19.94 -0.66
C ILE A 305 3.92 -18.97 -0.77
N TYR A 306 3.54 -18.54 -1.97
CA TYR A 306 2.38 -17.69 -2.24
C TYR A 306 1.10 -18.21 -1.59
N ARG A 307 0.76 -19.49 -1.81
CA ARG A 307 -0.43 -20.11 -1.21
C ARG A 307 -0.35 -20.23 0.32
N GLU A 308 0.82 -20.54 0.87
CA GLU A 308 1.05 -20.60 2.31
C GLU A 308 0.91 -19.20 2.93
N THR A 309 1.60 -18.20 2.36
CA THR A 309 1.49 -16.79 2.74
C THR A 309 0.04 -16.32 2.67
N PHE A 310 -0.71 -16.61 1.61
CA PHE A 310 -2.11 -16.22 1.55
C PHE A 310 -2.93 -16.84 2.70
N SER A 311 -2.82 -18.17 2.86
CA SER A 311 -3.64 -18.94 3.81
C SER A 311 -3.33 -18.62 5.28
N GLU A 312 -2.13 -18.12 5.58
CA GLU A 312 -1.71 -17.79 6.94
C GLU A 312 -2.07 -16.37 7.35
N ASN A 313 -2.31 -15.47 6.37
CA ASN A 313 -2.29 -14.03 6.60
C ASN A 313 -3.56 -13.28 6.19
N PHE A 314 -4.45 -13.92 5.44
CA PHE A 314 -5.66 -13.29 4.91
C PHE A 314 -6.88 -14.21 5.05
N ASN A 315 -8.04 -13.64 5.38
CA ASN A 315 -9.31 -14.36 5.55
C ASN A 315 -10.33 -14.09 4.43
N LYS A 316 -10.05 -13.18 3.49
CA LYS A 316 -10.91 -12.89 2.32
C LYS A 316 -10.10 -12.78 1.04
N ALA A 317 -10.71 -13.14 -0.09
CA ALA A 317 -10.06 -13.14 -1.39
C ALA A 317 -10.82 -12.29 -2.42
N VAL A 318 -10.08 -11.81 -3.42
CA VAL A 318 -10.61 -11.43 -4.73
C VAL A 318 -9.72 -12.08 -5.79
N VAL A 319 -10.29 -12.67 -6.83
CA VAL A 319 -9.47 -13.22 -7.93
C VAL A 319 -9.09 -12.06 -8.85
N GLU A 320 -7.83 -11.62 -8.81
CA GLU A 320 -7.38 -10.31 -9.33
C GLU A 320 -7.84 -10.04 -10.77
N ASN A 321 -7.73 -11.05 -11.62
CA ASN A 321 -7.98 -10.92 -13.06
C ASN A 321 -8.88 -12.02 -13.65
N GLY A 322 -9.00 -13.18 -12.99
CA GLY A 322 -9.64 -14.36 -13.57
C GLY A 322 -11.14 -14.22 -13.87
N LEU A 323 -11.85 -13.38 -13.11
CA LEU A 323 -13.28 -13.14 -13.31
C LEU A 323 -13.58 -11.97 -14.25
N LYS A 324 -12.57 -11.15 -14.61
CA LYS A 324 -12.77 -10.06 -15.57
C LYS A 324 -13.14 -10.62 -16.95
N PHE A 325 -14.02 -9.94 -17.68
CA PHE A 325 -14.43 -10.35 -19.02
C PHE A 325 -13.28 -10.70 -19.98
N PRO A 326 -12.19 -9.92 -20.12
CA PRO A 326 -11.09 -10.29 -21.02
C PRO A 326 -10.42 -11.63 -20.65
N ALA A 327 -10.29 -11.95 -19.36
CA ALA A 327 -9.78 -13.25 -18.93
C ALA A 327 -10.81 -14.35 -19.20
N TRP A 328 -12.04 -14.16 -18.72
CA TRP A 328 -13.09 -15.16 -18.81
C TRP A 328 -13.46 -15.49 -20.26
N GLU A 329 -13.49 -14.51 -21.16
CA GLU A 329 -13.83 -14.69 -22.58
C GLU A 329 -12.65 -15.15 -23.44
N GLY A 330 -11.47 -15.32 -22.83
CA GLY A 330 -10.28 -15.90 -23.45
C GLY A 330 -9.49 -14.93 -24.33
N GLU A 331 -9.60 -13.62 -24.07
CA GLU A 331 -8.71 -12.62 -24.67
C GLU A 331 -7.31 -12.66 -24.05
N TRP A 332 -7.24 -12.85 -22.73
CA TRP A 332 -5.99 -13.06 -22.01
C TRP A 332 -5.59 -14.55 -21.98
N ASP A 333 -4.29 -14.82 -21.86
CA ASP A 333 -3.72 -16.18 -21.81
C ASP A 333 -3.93 -16.80 -20.41
N MET A 334 -5.19 -17.04 -20.06
CA MET A 334 -5.62 -17.62 -18.78
C MET A 334 -6.66 -18.72 -19.03
N ASP A 335 -6.46 -19.89 -18.43
CA ASP A 335 -7.36 -21.03 -18.61
C ASP A 335 -8.57 -20.94 -17.66
N ARG A 336 -9.78 -21.18 -18.19
CA ARG A 336 -11.02 -21.25 -17.38
C ARG A 336 -10.98 -22.39 -16.36
N GLU A 337 -10.28 -23.49 -16.67
CA GLU A 337 -10.07 -24.59 -15.72
C GLU A 337 -9.23 -24.12 -14.53
N ASP A 338 -8.23 -23.26 -14.76
CA ASP A 338 -7.39 -22.71 -13.69
C ASP A 338 -8.12 -21.65 -12.86
N ILE A 339 -8.95 -20.82 -13.49
CA ILE A 339 -9.84 -19.87 -12.78
C ILE A 339 -10.78 -20.64 -11.84
N ARG A 340 -11.43 -21.69 -12.33
CA ARG A 340 -12.31 -22.54 -11.51
C ARG A 340 -11.55 -23.28 -10.42
N ALA A 341 -10.36 -23.82 -10.72
CA ALA A 341 -9.52 -24.46 -9.72
C ALA A 341 -9.08 -23.48 -8.61
N THR A 342 -8.94 -22.20 -8.93
CA THR A 342 -8.64 -21.14 -7.96
C THR A 342 -9.83 -20.90 -7.03
N LEU A 343 -11.06 -20.77 -7.57
CA LEU A 343 -12.28 -20.65 -6.77
C LEU A 343 -12.51 -21.90 -5.90
N ASP A 344 -12.34 -23.10 -6.46
CA ASP A 344 -12.41 -24.36 -5.70
C ASP A 344 -11.39 -24.36 -4.56
N TRP A 345 -10.16 -23.91 -4.80
CA TRP A 345 -9.11 -23.85 -3.77
C TRP A 345 -9.47 -22.92 -2.60
N LEU A 346 -10.06 -21.75 -2.90
CA LEU A 346 -10.56 -20.79 -1.90
C LEU A 346 -11.76 -21.37 -1.13
N ASN A 347 -12.76 -21.87 -1.84
CA ASN A 347 -13.99 -22.41 -1.26
C ASN A 347 -13.74 -23.68 -0.41
N GLU A 348 -12.80 -24.55 -0.80
CA GLU A 348 -12.37 -25.70 0.02
C GLU A 348 -11.72 -25.30 1.36
N ARG A 349 -11.31 -24.05 1.50
CA ARG A 349 -10.70 -23.45 2.69
C ARG A 349 -11.64 -22.48 3.41
N ASP A 350 -12.89 -22.42 2.99
CA ASP A 350 -13.90 -21.55 3.57
C ASP A 350 -13.52 -20.05 3.47
N VAL A 351 -12.75 -19.68 2.45
CA VAL A 351 -12.34 -18.28 2.22
C VAL A 351 -13.40 -17.57 1.35
N PRO A 352 -14.16 -16.60 1.89
CA PRO A 352 -15.09 -15.80 1.10
C PRO A 352 -14.37 -15.11 -0.06
N THR A 353 -14.97 -15.18 -1.25
CA THR A 353 -14.36 -14.64 -2.47
C THR A 353 -15.27 -13.57 -3.07
N ARG A 354 -14.68 -12.40 -3.27
CA ARG A 354 -15.25 -11.28 -3.98
C ARG A 354 -15.21 -11.51 -5.49
N GLY A 355 -16.37 -11.39 -6.14
CA GLY A 355 -16.52 -11.33 -7.59
C GLY A 355 -16.16 -9.94 -8.11
N HIS A 356 -15.18 -9.87 -9.00
CA HIS A 356 -14.74 -8.63 -9.65
C HIS A 356 -14.67 -8.89 -11.16
N TYR A 357 -15.67 -8.50 -11.95
CA TYR A 357 -16.82 -7.60 -11.72
C TYR A 357 -17.95 -7.97 -12.70
N LEU A 358 -19.16 -7.40 -12.56
CA LEU A 358 -20.28 -7.62 -13.50
C LEU A 358 -20.43 -6.51 -14.55
N LEU A 359 -20.24 -5.26 -14.14
CA LEU A 359 -20.18 -4.09 -15.03
C LEU A 359 -18.94 -3.26 -14.73
N TRP A 360 -18.16 -2.97 -15.78
CA TRP A 360 -17.13 -1.94 -15.75
C TRP A 360 -17.49 -0.95 -16.84
N GLU A 361 -17.53 0.35 -16.51
CA GLU A 361 -17.90 1.48 -17.38
C GLU A 361 -16.95 1.73 -18.57
N GLU A 362 -16.46 0.69 -19.23
CA GLU A 362 -15.59 0.78 -20.40
C GLU A 362 -15.98 -0.28 -21.44
N TYR A 363 -16.04 0.12 -22.71
CA TYR A 363 -16.46 -0.76 -23.81
C TYR A 363 -15.39 -1.81 -24.12
N GLN A 364 -14.13 -1.36 -24.18
CA GLN A 364 -12.98 -2.16 -24.64
C GLN A 364 -12.09 -2.58 -23.48
N THR A 365 -11.19 -3.52 -23.74
CA THR A 365 -10.38 -4.19 -22.71
C THR A 365 -8.94 -3.69 -22.59
N ASP A 366 -8.57 -2.68 -23.39
CA ASP A 366 -7.21 -2.11 -23.45
C ASP A 366 -6.71 -1.56 -22.10
N GLY A 367 -7.62 -1.23 -21.17
CA GLY A 367 -7.32 -0.65 -19.86
C GLY A 367 -7.10 -1.64 -18.72
N GLY A 368 -7.12 -2.95 -18.97
CA GLY A 368 -7.02 -3.97 -17.91
C GLY A 368 -8.37 -4.38 -17.29
N GLY A 369 -9.48 -4.02 -17.95
CA GLY A 369 -10.87 -4.20 -17.50
C GLY A 369 -11.84 -4.13 -18.68
N GLY A 370 -13.08 -3.66 -18.47
CA GLY A 370 -14.06 -3.39 -19.54
C GLY A 370 -14.92 -4.56 -20.04
N MET A 371 -16.06 -4.24 -20.64
CA MET A 371 -17.11 -5.18 -21.02
C MET A 371 -16.84 -6.01 -22.29
N ASN A 372 -15.70 -5.81 -22.96
CA ASN A 372 -15.33 -6.51 -24.20
C ASN A 372 -16.42 -6.44 -25.30
N ILE A 373 -17.02 -5.25 -25.48
CA ILE A 373 -18.09 -5.03 -26.48
C ILE A 373 -17.44 -4.85 -27.85
N GLN A 374 -17.46 -5.90 -28.65
CA GLN A 374 -16.89 -5.90 -30.01
C GLN A 374 -17.70 -5.00 -30.96
N ASP A 375 -17.01 -4.28 -31.84
CA ASP A 375 -17.60 -3.37 -32.85
C ASP A 375 -18.63 -2.38 -32.24
N ALA A 376 -18.36 -1.87 -31.03
CA ALA A 376 -19.29 -1.02 -30.27
C ALA A 376 -19.76 0.21 -31.06
N GLU A 377 -18.89 0.79 -31.89
CA GLU A 377 -19.20 1.94 -32.74
C GLU A 377 -20.22 1.64 -33.86
N GLU A 378 -20.46 0.35 -34.16
CA GLU A 378 -21.43 -0.09 -35.16
C GLU A 378 -22.79 -0.48 -34.56
N LYS A 379 -22.89 -0.55 -33.23
CA LYS A 379 -24.10 -0.94 -32.48
C LYS A 379 -24.95 0.25 -32.08
N SER A 380 -26.27 0.06 -31.99
CA SER A 380 -27.15 1.04 -31.35
C SER A 380 -27.05 0.97 -29.81
N ALA A 381 -27.51 2.02 -29.13
CA ALA A 381 -27.57 2.01 -27.67
C ALA A 381 -28.43 0.84 -27.14
N GLU A 382 -29.55 0.51 -27.79
CA GLU A 382 -30.37 -0.64 -27.39
C GLU A 382 -29.67 -1.98 -27.61
N GLU A 383 -28.80 -2.10 -28.62
CA GLU A 383 -27.98 -3.30 -28.85
C GLU A 383 -26.89 -3.41 -27.77
N ILE A 384 -26.24 -2.31 -27.40
CA ILE A 384 -25.25 -2.25 -26.32
C ILE A 384 -25.90 -2.58 -24.97
N GLN A 385 -27.04 -1.96 -24.68
CA GLN A 385 -27.81 -2.20 -23.46
C GLN A 385 -28.15 -3.68 -23.31
N ALA A 386 -28.76 -4.28 -24.33
CA ALA A 386 -29.16 -5.68 -24.30
C ALA A 386 -27.97 -6.64 -24.14
N GLU A 387 -26.83 -6.34 -24.78
CA GLU A 387 -25.61 -7.15 -24.67
C GLU A 387 -25.00 -7.06 -23.28
N ILE A 388 -24.90 -5.87 -22.69
CA ILE A 388 -24.41 -5.69 -21.32
C ILE A 388 -25.34 -6.39 -20.32
N THR A 389 -26.67 -6.26 -20.47
CA THR A 389 -27.66 -6.96 -19.65
C THR A 389 -27.47 -8.48 -19.71
N GLU A 390 -27.30 -9.05 -20.91
CA GLU A 390 -27.06 -10.48 -21.09
C GLU A 390 -25.75 -10.91 -20.42
N LYS A 391 -24.67 -10.15 -20.61
CA LYS A 391 -23.37 -10.44 -20.00
C LYS A 391 -23.40 -10.42 -18.47
N ILE A 392 -24.05 -9.41 -17.87
CA ILE A 392 -24.21 -9.31 -16.41
C ILE A 392 -24.96 -10.54 -15.88
N ALA A 393 -26.12 -10.86 -16.47
CA ALA A 393 -26.95 -11.97 -16.01
C ALA A 393 -26.26 -13.33 -16.20
N GLU A 394 -25.58 -13.55 -17.33
CA GLU A 394 -24.83 -14.79 -17.58
C GLU A 394 -23.64 -14.93 -16.63
N HIS A 395 -22.89 -13.85 -16.38
CA HIS A 395 -21.70 -13.90 -15.54
C HIS A 395 -22.05 -14.10 -14.07
N ALA A 396 -23.03 -13.37 -13.54
CA ALA A 396 -23.51 -13.57 -12.16
C ALA A 396 -24.03 -14.99 -11.94
N ALA A 397 -24.86 -15.51 -12.87
CA ALA A 397 -25.40 -16.86 -12.77
C ALA A 397 -24.35 -17.98 -12.93
N GLU A 398 -23.27 -17.74 -13.68
CA GLU A 398 -22.19 -18.71 -13.91
C GLU A 398 -21.38 -19.02 -12.63
N PHE A 399 -21.26 -18.05 -11.72
CA PHE A 399 -20.49 -18.15 -10.48
C PHE A 399 -21.35 -18.13 -9.21
N GLU A 400 -22.67 -18.32 -9.35
CA GLU A 400 -23.60 -18.39 -8.23
C GLU A 400 -23.16 -19.45 -7.21
N GLY A 401 -22.94 -19.02 -5.96
CA GLY A 401 -22.47 -19.88 -4.88
C GLY A 401 -20.98 -20.21 -4.90
N GLU A 402 -20.20 -19.66 -5.83
CA GLU A 402 -18.73 -19.71 -5.84
C GLU A 402 -18.09 -18.42 -5.30
N VAL A 403 -18.84 -17.32 -5.26
CA VAL A 403 -18.45 -16.00 -4.73
C VAL A 403 -19.49 -15.50 -3.71
N THR A 404 -19.09 -14.60 -2.80
CA THR A 404 -19.93 -14.12 -1.69
C THR A 404 -20.44 -12.69 -1.87
N GLU A 405 -19.80 -11.92 -2.74
CA GLU A 405 -20.16 -10.54 -3.08
C GLU A 405 -19.74 -10.24 -4.53
N TRP A 406 -20.37 -9.26 -5.18
CA TRP A 406 -20.04 -8.80 -6.54
C TRP A 406 -19.78 -7.30 -6.61
N ASP A 407 -18.77 -6.92 -7.39
CA ASP A 407 -18.68 -5.59 -7.97
C ASP A 407 -19.70 -5.54 -9.10
N VAL A 408 -20.93 -5.18 -8.77
CA VAL A 408 -21.96 -4.97 -9.79
C VAL A 408 -21.51 -3.85 -10.69
N HIS A 409 -21.10 -2.71 -10.12
CA HIS A 409 -20.75 -1.53 -10.90
C HIS A 409 -19.37 -0.97 -10.49
N ASN A 410 -18.37 -1.24 -11.32
CA ASN A 410 -16.99 -0.79 -11.18
C ASN A 410 -16.73 0.49 -12.00
N HIS A 411 -16.13 1.50 -11.37
CA HIS A 411 -15.84 2.83 -11.93
C HIS A 411 -17.06 3.65 -12.46
N PRO A 412 -18.19 3.72 -11.73
CA PRO A 412 -19.38 4.50 -12.15
C PRO A 412 -19.12 6.01 -12.30
N VAL A 413 -18.08 6.55 -11.67
CA VAL A 413 -17.72 7.96 -11.66
C VAL A 413 -16.49 8.22 -12.52
N TRP A 414 -15.40 7.46 -12.34
CA TRP A 414 -14.14 7.72 -13.05
C TRP A 414 -14.30 7.65 -14.57
N GLN A 415 -15.08 6.68 -15.03
CA GLN A 415 -15.07 6.20 -16.40
C GLN A 415 -16.45 6.22 -17.04
N SER A 416 -17.42 6.99 -16.51
CA SER A 416 -18.86 7.04 -16.82
C SER A 416 -19.31 7.08 -18.30
N ASN A 417 -18.80 6.17 -19.13
CA ASN A 417 -18.92 6.10 -20.57
C ASN A 417 -20.31 5.62 -20.98
N PHE A 418 -20.97 4.82 -20.15
CA PHE A 418 -22.36 4.38 -20.32
C PHE A 418 -23.32 5.29 -19.52
N ARG A 419 -23.02 5.54 -18.23
CA ARG A 419 -23.89 6.34 -17.37
C ARG A 419 -24.10 7.78 -17.86
N ASP A 420 -23.09 8.43 -18.43
CA ASP A 420 -23.23 9.78 -19.00
C ASP A 420 -23.58 9.79 -20.50
N ASP A 421 -23.75 8.62 -21.13
CA ASP A 421 -24.22 8.53 -22.50
C ASP A 421 -25.72 8.91 -22.57
N PRO A 422 -26.11 9.92 -23.39
CA PRO A 422 -27.50 10.37 -23.47
C PRO A 422 -28.46 9.33 -24.09
N ASP A 423 -27.96 8.32 -24.79
CA ASP A 423 -28.74 7.25 -25.42
C ASP A 423 -28.82 5.97 -24.55
N LEU A 424 -27.97 5.83 -23.51
CA LEU A 424 -28.04 4.77 -22.49
C LEU A 424 -28.47 5.34 -21.13
N GLY A 425 -27.53 5.99 -20.44
CA GLY A 425 -27.77 6.70 -19.19
C GLY A 425 -28.29 5.82 -18.05
N TRP A 426 -28.96 6.44 -17.09
CA TRP A 426 -29.51 5.77 -15.91
C TRP A 426 -30.56 4.71 -16.21
N GLU A 427 -31.30 4.79 -17.31
CA GLU A 427 -32.29 3.75 -17.67
C GLU A 427 -31.59 2.41 -17.97
N ALA A 428 -30.41 2.45 -18.60
CA ALA A 428 -29.60 1.25 -18.79
C ALA A 428 -29.01 0.75 -17.47
N VAL A 429 -28.52 1.66 -16.61
CA VAL A 429 -27.98 1.31 -15.28
C VAL A 429 -29.05 0.66 -14.39
N ASP A 430 -30.29 1.16 -14.38
CA ASP A 430 -31.44 0.56 -13.70
C ASP A 430 -31.61 -0.90 -14.12
N GLU A 431 -31.63 -1.17 -15.44
CA GLU A 431 -31.81 -2.52 -15.98
C GLU A 431 -30.65 -3.46 -15.67
N TRP A 432 -29.42 -2.95 -15.64
CA TRP A 432 -28.22 -3.73 -15.36
C TRP A 432 -28.12 -4.19 -13.92
N TRP A 433 -28.43 -3.30 -12.96
CA TRP A 433 -28.52 -3.69 -11.55
C TRP A 433 -29.65 -4.72 -11.33
N GLN A 434 -30.81 -4.51 -11.95
CA GLN A 434 -31.92 -5.46 -11.84
C GLN A 434 -31.57 -6.82 -12.46
N ALA A 435 -30.80 -6.84 -13.55
CA ALA A 435 -30.36 -8.08 -14.19
C ALA A 435 -29.41 -8.91 -13.32
N ALA A 436 -28.59 -8.27 -12.49
CA ALA A 436 -27.78 -8.96 -11.48
C ALA A 436 -28.69 -9.52 -10.36
N ASP A 437 -29.52 -8.68 -9.75
CA ASP A 437 -30.43 -9.05 -8.65
C ASP A 437 -31.42 -10.17 -9.01
N ASP A 438 -31.87 -10.23 -10.26
CA ASP A 438 -32.80 -11.26 -10.73
C ASP A 438 -32.17 -12.68 -10.77
N VAL A 439 -30.83 -12.80 -10.76
CA VAL A 439 -30.13 -14.07 -11.03
C VAL A 439 -29.20 -14.55 -9.92
N THR A 440 -28.86 -13.72 -8.94
CA THR A 440 -27.97 -14.08 -7.83
C THR A 440 -28.52 -13.60 -6.49
N ASP A 441 -28.33 -14.40 -5.43
CA ASP A 441 -28.61 -14.00 -4.03
C ASP A 441 -27.32 -13.45 -3.33
N THR A 442 -26.25 -13.23 -4.10
CA THR A 442 -24.94 -12.71 -3.65
C THR A 442 -25.03 -11.22 -3.31
N GLU A 443 -24.25 -10.74 -2.34
CA GLU A 443 -24.24 -9.32 -1.98
C GLU A 443 -23.74 -8.43 -3.13
N LEU A 444 -24.42 -7.30 -3.36
CA LEU A 444 -24.18 -6.44 -4.52
C LEU A 444 -23.54 -5.11 -4.10
N TYR A 445 -22.33 -4.87 -4.59
CA TYR A 445 -21.54 -3.69 -4.30
C TYR A 445 -21.32 -2.85 -5.56
N THR A 446 -21.07 -1.55 -5.36
CA THR A 446 -20.35 -0.72 -6.33
C THR A 446 -18.94 -0.46 -5.83
N ASN A 447 -17.98 -0.18 -6.71
CA ASN A 447 -16.59 0.06 -6.36
C ASN A 447 -15.98 1.20 -7.17
N GLU A 448 -15.29 2.12 -6.49
CA GLU A 448 -14.74 3.32 -7.11
C GLU A 448 -13.39 3.75 -6.49
N MET A 449 -12.55 4.38 -7.32
CA MET A 449 -11.25 4.91 -6.92
C MET A 449 -11.35 6.34 -6.37
N GLY A 450 -10.50 6.65 -5.38
CA GLY A 450 -10.28 8.03 -4.94
C GLY A 450 -11.46 8.71 -4.24
N ALA A 451 -12.49 7.94 -3.86
CA ALA A 451 -13.68 8.48 -3.22
C ALA A 451 -13.50 8.78 -1.72
N ILE A 452 -12.62 8.06 -1.00
CA ILE A 452 -12.40 8.27 0.44
C ILE A 452 -11.95 9.70 0.74
N GLY A 453 -10.86 10.15 0.09
CA GLY A 453 -10.16 11.37 0.50
C GLY A 453 -10.73 12.71 0.02
N GLY A 454 -11.82 12.75 -0.75
CA GLY A 454 -12.42 14.04 -1.15
C GLY A 454 -11.69 14.85 -2.23
N GLN A 455 -10.46 14.50 -2.59
CA GLN A 455 -9.66 15.34 -3.48
C GLN A 455 -10.18 15.41 -4.92
N TRP A 456 -10.95 14.41 -5.39
CA TRP A 456 -11.44 14.44 -6.78
C TRP A 456 -12.73 13.67 -7.11
N GLN A 457 -13.14 12.64 -6.34
CA GLN A 457 -14.36 11.86 -6.66
C GLN A 457 -15.42 11.73 -5.58
N ARG A 458 -15.12 12.12 -4.33
CA ARG A 458 -16.02 11.84 -3.20
C ARG A 458 -17.44 12.34 -3.42
N ASP A 459 -17.58 13.61 -3.80
CA ASP A 459 -18.90 14.23 -3.96
C ASP A 459 -19.71 13.55 -5.07
N GLN A 460 -19.07 13.19 -6.18
CA GLN A 460 -19.73 12.49 -7.29
C GLN A 460 -20.11 11.05 -6.91
N TYR A 461 -19.31 10.38 -6.09
CA TYR A 461 -19.65 9.05 -5.61
C TYR A 461 -20.73 9.09 -4.54
N LEU A 462 -20.72 10.10 -3.65
CA LEU A 462 -21.84 10.37 -2.74
C LEU A 462 -23.15 10.58 -3.51
N ASP A 463 -23.14 11.42 -4.56
CA ASP A 463 -24.31 11.64 -5.43
C ASP A 463 -24.76 10.34 -6.12
N TYR A 464 -23.81 9.49 -6.53
CA TYR A 464 -24.09 8.20 -7.15
C TYR A 464 -24.76 7.22 -6.16
N ILE A 465 -24.22 7.07 -4.95
CA ILE A 465 -24.80 6.21 -3.91
C ILE A 465 -26.16 6.75 -3.45
N GLU A 466 -26.29 8.06 -3.27
CA GLU A 466 -27.58 8.69 -2.93
C GLU A 466 -28.63 8.33 -3.99
N HIS A 467 -28.28 8.37 -5.28
CA HIS A 467 -29.18 7.94 -6.34
C HIS A 467 -29.61 6.48 -6.21
N LEU A 468 -28.67 5.56 -5.97
CA LEU A 468 -29.00 4.14 -5.82
C LEU A 468 -29.95 3.91 -4.63
N VAL A 469 -29.64 4.50 -3.48
CA VAL A 469 -30.43 4.36 -2.25
C VAL A 469 -31.80 5.01 -2.40
N GLU A 470 -31.90 6.22 -2.96
CA GLU A 470 -33.19 6.93 -3.13
C GLU A 470 -34.14 6.26 -4.13
N ASN A 471 -33.60 5.45 -5.06
CA ASN A 471 -34.37 4.74 -6.08
C ASN A 471 -34.53 3.24 -5.78
N ASP A 472 -34.30 2.81 -4.52
CA ASP A 472 -34.52 1.44 -4.05
C ASP A 472 -33.74 0.38 -4.85
N TYR A 473 -32.51 0.69 -5.29
CA TYR A 473 -31.62 -0.29 -5.92
C TYR A 473 -31.24 -1.41 -4.94
N PRO A 474 -30.95 -2.63 -5.43
CA PRO A 474 -30.50 -3.75 -4.62
C PRO A 474 -29.00 -3.61 -4.31
N ILE A 475 -28.60 -2.52 -3.64
CA ILE A 475 -27.23 -2.30 -3.19
C ILE A 475 -27.10 -2.78 -1.74
N ASP A 476 -26.15 -3.68 -1.51
CA ASP A 476 -25.86 -4.23 -0.19
C ASP A 476 -24.64 -3.58 0.45
N GLY A 477 -23.73 -2.99 -0.33
CA GLY A 477 -22.56 -2.31 0.23
C GLY A 477 -21.81 -1.38 -0.72
N ILE A 478 -20.84 -0.64 -0.17
CA ILE A 478 -20.06 0.38 -0.87
C ILE A 478 -18.58 0.01 -0.84
N GLY A 479 -17.99 -0.16 -2.02
CA GLY A 479 -16.58 -0.49 -2.22
C GLY A 479 -15.72 0.74 -2.51
N PHE A 480 -14.50 0.73 -1.98
CA PHE A 480 -13.47 1.73 -2.25
C PHE A 480 -12.19 1.02 -2.68
N MET A 481 -11.69 1.30 -3.88
CA MET A 481 -10.46 0.65 -4.35
C MET A 481 -9.31 0.87 -3.37
N GLY A 482 -9.10 2.09 -2.87
CA GLY A 482 -8.07 2.31 -1.85
C GLY A 482 -6.63 2.24 -2.38
N HIS A 483 -6.43 2.46 -3.68
CA HIS A 483 -5.10 2.70 -4.23
C HIS A 483 -4.55 4.06 -3.76
N HIS A 484 -3.37 4.04 -3.14
CA HIS A 484 -2.70 5.23 -2.62
C HIS A 484 -1.34 5.41 -3.27
N GLN A 485 -1.25 6.34 -4.21
CA GLN A 485 -0.03 6.55 -4.97
C GLN A 485 0.64 7.85 -4.55
N GLN A 486 1.83 7.74 -3.96
CA GLN A 486 2.65 8.87 -3.53
C GLN A 486 2.96 9.78 -4.74
N GLN A 487 3.23 9.21 -5.91
CA GLN A 487 3.46 9.98 -7.12
C GLN A 487 2.27 10.75 -7.65
N TYR A 488 1.06 10.49 -7.18
CA TYR A 488 -0.14 11.22 -7.61
C TYR A 488 -0.78 12.03 -6.48
N ASN A 489 -0.05 12.23 -5.37
CA ASN A 489 -0.57 12.94 -4.20
C ASN A 489 -1.86 12.31 -3.65
N GLN A 490 -1.93 10.97 -3.67
CA GLN A 490 -3.07 10.19 -3.19
C GLN A 490 -2.86 9.64 -1.76
N ILE A 491 -1.81 10.09 -1.08
CA ILE A 491 -1.63 9.88 0.36
C ILE A 491 -2.57 10.87 1.06
N LEU A 492 -3.56 10.35 1.78
CA LEU A 492 -4.64 11.15 2.36
C LEU A 492 -4.26 11.68 3.75
N ASP A 493 -4.75 12.87 4.08
CA ASP A 493 -4.74 13.34 5.46
C ASP A 493 -5.73 12.53 6.30
N ILE A 494 -5.42 12.31 7.58
CA ILE A 494 -6.27 11.49 8.46
C ILE A 494 -7.68 12.06 8.58
N ALA A 495 -7.82 13.39 8.65
CA ALA A 495 -9.11 14.05 8.72
C ALA A 495 -9.95 13.82 7.45
N ASP A 496 -9.31 13.73 6.28
CA ASP A 496 -10.00 13.44 5.02
C ASP A 496 -10.44 11.98 4.94
N MET A 497 -9.62 11.04 5.44
CA MET A 497 -10.01 9.63 5.57
C MET A 497 -11.21 9.47 6.50
N GLU A 498 -11.14 10.04 7.70
CA GLU A 498 -12.20 9.95 8.70
C GLU A 498 -13.51 10.53 8.17
N ALA A 499 -13.45 11.74 7.58
CA ALA A 499 -14.62 12.38 6.98
C ALA A 499 -15.19 11.58 5.81
N GLY A 500 -14.33 10.98 4.98
CA GLY A 500 -14.76 10.10 3.89
C GLY A 500 -15.58 8.92 4.41
N PHE A 501 -15.02 8.14 5.32
CA PHE A 501 -15.74 7.00 5.89
C PHE A 501 -17.01 7.42 6.62
N ASP A 502 -16.99 8.52 7.38
CA ASP A 502 -18.19 9.03 8.07
C ASP A 502 -19.31 9.40 7.10
N GLN A 503 -18.99 10.07 5.99
CA GLN A 503 -19.99 10.48 5.00
C GLN A 503 -20.63 9.28 4.30
N PHE A 504 -19.84 8.27 3.92
CA PHE A 504 -20.41 7.07 3.30
C PHE A 504 -21.17 6.19 4.30
N ALA A 505 -20.76 6.17 5.58
CA ALA A 505 -21.49 5.47 6.63
C ALA A 505 -22.91 6.03 6.86
N GLU A 506 -23.20 7.29 6.49
CA GLU A 506 -24.54 7.88 6.61
C GLU A 506 -25.60 7.15 5.78
N PHE A 507 -25.20 6.40 4.74
CA PHE A 507 -26.12 5.57 3.95
C PHE A 507 -26.58 4.30 4.69
N GLY A 508 -25.93 3.94 5.80
CA GLY A 508 -26.27 2.74 6.57
C GLY A 508 -25.96 1.43 5.86
N LEU A 509 -25.03 1.45 4.91
CA LEU A 509 -24.51 0.29 4.19
C LEU A 509 -23.09 -0.04 4.69
N PRO A 510 -22.69 -1.32 4.68
CA PRO A 510 -21.31 -1.72 4.93
C PRO A 510 -20.35 -1.12 3.89
N LEU A 511 -19.16 -0.78 4.37
CA LEU A 511 -18.08 -0.19 3.61
C LEU A 511 -16.94 -1.20 3.50
N LEU A 512 -16.41 -1.39 2.30
CA LEU A 512 -15.29 -2.29 2.06
C LEU A 512 -14.17 -1.56 1.32
N VAL A 513 -12.94 -1.59 1.84
CA VAL A 513 -11.77 -1.19 1.06
C VAL A 513 -11.31 -2.42 0.26
N THR A 514 -11.39 -2.37 -1.06
CA THR A 514 -11.38 -3.55 -1.93
C THR A 514 -10.04 -3.82 -2.61
N GLU A 515 -9.17 -2.82 -2.76
CA GLU A 515 -7.94 -2.89 -3.57
C GLU A 515 -6.77 -2.10 -2.93
N PHE A 516 -6.64 -2.14 -1.60
CA PHE A 516 -5.66 -1.34 -0.87
C PHE A 516 -4.23 -1.64 -1.29
N ASP A 517 -3.51 -0.59 -1.69
CA ASP A 517 -2.07 -0.61 -1.86
C ASP A 517 -1.49 0.81 -1.69
N ILE A 518 -0.17 0.87 -1.44
CA ILE A 518 0.53 2.14 -1.29
C ILE A 518 1.75 2.15 -2.21
N GLU A 519 1.63 2.74 -3.40
CA GLU A 519 2.75 2.90 -4.31
C GLU A 519 3.62 4.10 -3.90
N ILE A 520 4.90 3.83 -3.64
CA ILE A 520 5.92 4.86 -3.38
C ILE A 520 6.89 5.02 -4.54
N PHE A 521 7.63 6.13 -4.58
CA PHE A 521 8.56 6.44 -5.68
C PHE A 521 9.73 5.47 -5.76
N ASP A 522 10.42 5.23 -4.64
CA ASP A 522 11.60 4.36 -4.60
C ASP A 522 11.72 3.69 -3.22
N ARG A 523 11.68 2.36 -3.19
CA ARG A 523 11.83 1.58 -1.94
C ARG A 523 13.20 1.73 -1.30
N ARG A 524 14.18 2.24 -2.04
CA ARG A 524 15.51 2.47 -1.49
C ARG A 524 15.61 3.82 -0.79
N ASN A 525 14.63 4.70 -0.96
CA ASN A 525 14.55 5.96 -0.24
C ASN A 525 13.87 5.75 1.13
N ALA A 526 14.61 5.99 2.21
CA ALA A 526 14.11 5.82 3.57
C ALA A 526 12.94 6.75 3.94
N GLN A 527 12.83 7.93 3.32
CA GLN A 527 11.71 8.86 3.55
C GLN A 527 10.42 8.33 2.92
N ASP A 528 10.51 7.78 1.71
CA ASP A 528 9.38 7.17 0.99
C ASP A 528 8.90 5.91 1.73
N VAL A 529 9.83 5.04 2.14
CA VAL A 529 9.52 3.86 2.98
C VAL A 529 8.87 4.28 4.28
N ALA A 530 9.42 5.28 5.00
CA ALA A 530 8.83 5.74 6.24
C ALA A 530 7.39 6.26 6.05
N VAL A 531 7.10 6.97 4.94
CA VAL A 531 5.73 7.39 4.60
C VAL A 531 4.83 6.19 4.41
N GLN A 532 5.27 5.19 3.65
CA GLN A 532 4.52 3.96 3.40
C GLN A 532 4.20 3.23 4.71
N THR A 533 5.21 3.00 5.54
CA THR A 533 5.11 2.33 6.83
C THR A 533 4.10 3.03 7.76
N ASP A 534 4.25 4.34 7.94
CA ASP A 534 3.33 5.11 8.78
C ASP A 534 1.91 5.14 8.22
N TYR A 535 1.78 5.24 6.90
CA TYR A 535 0.49 5.31 6.24
C TYR A 535 -0.24 3.96 6.26
N THR A 536 0.46 2.83 6.15
CA THR A 536 -0.12 1.50 6.39
C THR A 536 -0.72 1.42 7.79
N ARG A 537 0.04 1.79 8.81
CA ARG A 537 -0.45 1.80 10.19
C ARG A 537 -1.71 2.65 10.32
N ASP A 538 -1.63 3.88 9.81
CA ASP A 538 -2.66 4.88 10.07
C ASP A 538 -3.94 4.63 9.26
N PHE A 539 -3.83 4.21 8.00
CA PHE A 539 -4.97 3.87 7.17
C PHE A 539 -5.72 2.66 7.74
N LEU A 540 -5.01 1.58 8.06
CA LEU A 540 -5.61 0.37 8.63
C LEU A 540 -6.25 0.67 9.98
N THR A 541 -5.59 1.45 10.85
CA THR A 541 -6.15 1.85 12.15
C THR A 541 -7.42 2.67 11.98
N MET A 542 -7.42 3.64 11.05
CA MET A 542 -8.61 4.45 10.77
C MET A 542 -9.75 3.56 10.28
N ALA A 543 -9.52 2.78 9.22
CA ALA A 543 -10.51 1.88 8.63
C ALA A 543 -11.08 0.89 9.66
N PHE A 544 -10.21 0.17 10.39
CA PHE A 544 -10.62 -0.77 11.42
C PHE A 544 -11.42 -0.10 12.55
N SER A 545 -11.15 1.16 12.87
CA SER A 545 -11.89 1.90 13.90
C SER A 545 -13.31 2.36 13.50
N LYS A 546 -13.68 2.34 12.22
CA LYS A 546 -15.01 2.81 11.77
C LYS A 546 -16.01 1.65 11.76
N GLU A 547 -17.08 1.75 12.54
CA GLU A 547 -18.12 0.71 12.65
C GLU A 547 -18.60 0.17 11.29
N ALA A 548 -18.89 1.06 10.34
CA ALA A 548 -19.43 0.69 9.03
C ALA A 548 -18.40 0.04 8.09
N VAL A 549 -17.10 0.13 8.37
CA VAL A 549 -16.08 -0.55 7.56
C VAL A 549 -16.01 -2.00 8.00
N GLU A 550 -16.14 -2.94 7.08
CA GLU A 550 -16.13 -4.38 7.40
C GLU A 550 -14.84 -5.07 6.99
N GLY A 551 -14.06 -4.44 6.11
CA GLY A 551 -12.82 -5.04 5.63
C GLY A 551 -11.87 -4.13 4.87
N VAL A 552 -10.65 -4.62 4.73
CA VAL A 552 -9.60 -4.11 3.84
C VAL A 552 -8.97 -5.28 3.09
N LEU A 553 -9.09 -5.29 1.76
CA LEU A 553 -8.43 -6.23 0.87
C LEU A 553 -7.21 -5.56 0.24
N SER A 554 -6.04 -6.16 0.38
CA SER A 554 -4.82 -5.69 -0.28
C SER A 554 -4.82 -6.08 -1.76
N TRP A 555 -4.44 -5.21 -2.69
CA TRP A 555 -4.41 -5.55 -4.13
C TRP A 555 -3.14 -6.29 -4.56
N GLY A 556 -2.90 -7.41 -3.87
CA GLY A 556 -1.68 -8.22 -3.96
C GLY A 556 -0.76 -8.00 -2.77
N PHE A 557 0.18 -8.92 -2.56
CA PHE A 557 1.11 -8.87 -1.42
C PHE A 557 2.57 -9.15 -1.79
N TRP A 558 2.87 -9.64 -3.00
CA TRP A 558 4.21 -10.10 -3.38
C TRP A 558 4.76 -9.32 -4.58
N GLU A 559 6.00 -8.81 -4.48
CA GLU A 559 6.62 -7.91 -5.46
C GLU A 559 6.59 -8.40 -6.91
N ASP A 560 6.89 -9.69 -7.13
CA ASP A 560 6.98 -10.27 -8.49
C ASP A 560 5.59 -10.47 -9.13
N ASP A 561 4.52 -10.36 -8.35
CA ASP A 561 3.12 -10.48 -8.77
C ASP A 561 2.26 -9.38 -8.14
N HIS A 562 2.67 -8.13 -8.35
CA HIS A 562 1.92 -6.95 -7.95
C HIS A 562 1.95 -5.92 -9.08
N TRP A 563 0.78 -5.38 -9.45
CA TRP A 563 0.67 -4.39 -10.52
C TRP A 563 1.49 -3.12 -10.25
N ARG A 564 1.67 -2.79 -8.96
CA ARG A 564 2.60 -1.78 -8.40
C ARG A 564 3.66 -2.40 -7.48
N PRO A 565 4.81 -2.88 -7.98
CA PRO A 565 5.77 -3.64 -7.17
C PRO A 565 6.26 -2.95 -5.88
N THR A 566 6.23 -1.60 -5.83
CA THR A 566 6.62 -0.86 -4.62
C THR A 566 5.57 -0.94 -3.51
N GLY A 567 4.31 -1.29 -3.81
CA GLY A 567 3.21 -1.41 -2.84
C GLY A 567 3.09 -2.77 -2.14
N ALA A 568 3.76 -3.81 -2.63
CA ALA A 568 3.73 -5.14 -2.04
C ALA A 568 4.29 -5.17 -0.60
N TYR A 569 3.84 -6.14 0.21
CA TYR A 569 4.35 -6.40 1.56
C TYR A 569 5.63 -7.23 1.57
N PHE A 570 5.83 -8.08 0.56
CA PHE A 570 6.99 -8.95 0.43
C PHE A 570 7.82 -8.59 -0.79
N ASP A 571 9.14 -8.64 -0.62
CA ASP A 571 10.11 -8.62 -1.73
C ASP A 571 10.00 -9.85 -2.64
N SER A 572 10.60 -9.78 -3.82
CA SER A 572 10.70 -10.90 -4.76
C SER A 572 11.26 -12.19 -4.11
N ASP A 573 12.10 -12.06 -3.08
CA ASP A 573 12.69 -13.20 -2.35
C ASP A 573 11.95 -13.58 -1.06
N TRP A 574 10.73 -13.05 -0.87
CA TRP A 574 9.87 -13.24 0.30
C TRP A 574 10.38 -12.59 1.59
N THR A 575 11.36 -11.69 1.51
CA THR A 575 11.70 -10.81 2.64
C THR A 575 10.52 -9.88 2.92
N LEU A 576 10.06 -9.87 4.18
CA LEU A 576 9.00 -8.98 4.63
C LEU A 576 9.52 -7.54 4.68
N ARG A 577 8.75 -6.60 4.11
CA ARG A 577 9.05 -5.17 4.10
C ARG A 577 8.43 -4.47 5.31
N GLU A 578 8.92 -3.27 5.62
CA GLU A 578 8.52 -2.48 6.78
C GLU A 578 7.02 -2.15 6.79
N ASN A 579 6.40 -1.88 5.63
CA ASN A 579 4.94 -1.69 5.55
C ASN A 579 4.17 -3.00 5.79
N GLY A 580 4.71 -4.13 5.33
CA GLY A 580 4.19 -5.46 5.65
C GLY A 580 4.32 -5.80 7.13
N GLU A 581 5.45 -5.49 7.76
CA GLU A 581 5.65 -5.61 9.21
C GLU A 581 4.56 -4.85 9.97
N GLN A 582 4.24 -3.61 9.57
CA GLN A 582 3.15 -2.85 10.19
C GLN A 582 1.78 -3.52 10.04
N TYR A 583 1.46 -4.07 8.86
CA TYR A 583 0.21 -4.82 8.67
C TYR A 583 0.16 -6.02 9.64
N PHE A 584 1.23 -6.82 9.71
CA PHE A 584 1.25 -8.02 10.55
C PHE A 584 1.26 -7.71 12.04
N ASP A 585 2.01 -6.68 12.47
CA ASP A 585 2.02 -6.22 13.86
C ASP A 585 0.62 -5.76 14.29
N LEU A 586 -0.10 -5.03 13.43
CA LEU A 586 -1.47 -4.63 13.73
C LEU A 586 -2.41 -5.83 13.79
N VAL A 587 -2.49 -6.65 12.74
CA VAL A 587 -3.51 -7.70 12.62
C VAL A 587 -3.29 -8.85 13.60
N PHE A 588 -2.05 -9.30 13.77
CA PHE A 588 -1.69 -10.48 14.57
C PHE A 588 -1.01 -10.14 15.89
N GLY A 589 -0.49 -8.93 16.06
CA GLY A 589 0.15 -8.47 17.30
C GLY A 589 -0.78 -7.64 18.19
N GLU A 590 -1.46 -6.65 17.64
CA GLU A 590 -2.30 -5.70 18.40
C GLU A 590 -3.78 -6.08 18.39
N TRP A 591 -4.28 -6.55 17.25
CA TRP A 591 -5.70 -6.86 17.04
C TRP A 591 -6.01 -8.35 17.17
N TRP A 592 -5.16 -9.13 17.83
CA TRP A 592 -5.36 -10.58 17.96
C TRP A 592 -5.53 -11.00 19.42
N THR A 593 -6.44 -11.94 19.68
CA THR A 593 -6.74 -12.37 21.04
C THR A 593 -6.08 -13.71 21.38
N GLU A 594 -5.17 -13.69 22.35
CA GLU A 594 -4.60 -14.87 23.00
C GLU A 594 -4.63 -14.72 24.52
N GLU A 595 -5.67 -15.27 25.16
CA GLU A 595 -5.91 -15.09 26.59
C GLU A 595 -5.93 -16.43 27.33
N SER A 596 -5.46 -16.43 28.59
CA SER A 596 -5.48 -17.64 29.41
C SER A 596 -5.66 -17.34 30.90
N GLY A 597 -6.33 -18.25 31.58
CA GLY A 597 -6.54 -18.12 33.02
C GLY A 597 -7.16 -19.36 33.64
N GLU A 598 -7.71 -19.16 34.84
CA GLU A 598 -8.39 -20.21 35.59
C GLU A 598 -9.82 -19.79 35.90
N THR A 599 -10.75 -20.75 35.83
CA THR A 599 -12.13 -20.52 36.22
C THR A 599 -12.28 -20.26 37.71
N ASP A 600 -13.27 -19.46 38.08
CA ASP A 600 -13.57 -19.08 39.45
C ASP A 600 -14.43 -20.12 40.22
N GLY A 601 -15.03 -19.71 41.35
CA GLY A 601 -15.87 -20.58 42.17
C GLY A 601 -17.16 -21.07 41.49
N ASP A 602 -17.65 -20.32 40.51
CA ASP A 602 -18.85 -20.62 39.73
C ASP A 602 -18.52 -21.36 38.42
N GLY A 603 -17.23 -21.61 38.17
CA GLY A 603 -16.75 -22.36 37.01
C GLY A 603 -16.60 -21.50 35.76
N THR A 604 -16.51 -20.19 35.90
CA THR A 604 -16.43 -19.23 34.80
C THR A 604 -15.04 -18.61 34.73
N TYR A 605 -14.52 -18.43 33.52
CA TYR A 605 -13.39 -17.58 33.21
C TYR A 605 -13.88 -16.44 32.31
N ALA A 606 -13.65 -15.19 32.70
CA ALA A 606 -14.08 -14.01 31.95
C ALA A 606 -12.87 -13.21 31.47
N THR A 607 -12.89 -12.78 30.22
CA THR A 607 -11.87 -11.95 29.57
C THR A 607 -12.53 -11.06 28.50
N GLY A 608 -11.81 -10.07 27.96
CA GLY A 608 -12.21 -9.40 26.72
C GLY A 608 -11.44 -9.98 25.52
N GLY A 609 -11.91 -9.70 24.31
CA GLY A 609 -11.22 -10.06 23.07
C GLY A 609 -11.87 -9.46 21.83
N PHE A 610 -11.16 -9.54 20.70
CA PHE A 610 -11.66 -9.13 19.39
C PHE A 610 -12.76 -10.07 18.88
N LYS A 611 -13.72 -9.56 18.11
CA LYS A 611 -14.79 -10.38 17.52
C LYS A 611 -14.22 -11.32 16.45
N GLY A 612 -14.67 -12.57 16.43
CA GLY A 612 -14.20 -13.55 15.46
C GLY A 612 -14.40 -15.00 15.88
N GLU A 613 -13.70 -15.90 15.22
CA GLU A 613 -13.72 -17.32 15.51
C GLU A 613 -12.61 -17.68 16.51
N TYR A 614 -12.95 -18.56 17.45
CA TYR A 614 -12.06 -18.95 18.54
C TYR A 614 -11.95 -20.46 18.68
N ARG A 615 -10.76 -20.90 19.06
CA ARG A 615 -10.49 -22.22 19.65
C ARG A 615 -10.31 -22.06 21.14
N ILE A 616 -11.24 -22.62 21.91
CA ILE A 616 -11.25 -22.55 23.37
C ILE A 616 -10.93 -23.92 23.95
N THR A 617 -9.82 -24.02 24.68
CA THR A 617 -9.38 -25.26 25.34
C THR A 617 -9.48 -25.12 26.84
N ALA A 618 -10.19 -26.03 27.51
CA ALA A 618 -10.28 -26.05 28.98
C ALA A 618 -9.80 -27.38 29.57
N GLU A 619 -9.12 -27.32 30.72
CA GLU A 619 -8.52 -28.50 31.36
C GLU A 619 -8.64 -28.50 32.89
N LYS A 620 -8.94 -29.66 33.48
CA LYS A 620 -8.84 -29.89 34.93
C LYS A 620 -8.34 -31.29 35.24
N GLY A 621 -7.11 -31.38 35.71
CA GLY A 621 -6.50 -32.65 36.12
C GLY A 621 -6.26 -33.56 34.93
N ALA A 622 -7.12 -34.56 34.73
CA ALA A 622 -7.05 -35.45 33.57
C ALA A 622 -8.16 -35.19 32.54
N LEU A 623 -9.08 -34.28 32.82
CA LEU A 623 -10.16 -33.92 31.90
C LEU A 623 -9.72 -32.74 31.04
N SER A 624 -10.03 -32.78 29.75
CA SER A 624 -9.70 -31.74 28.77
C SER A 624 -10.74 -31.78 27.64
N GLU A 625 -11.09 -30.63 27.09
CA GLU A 625 -11.92 -30.49 25.90
C GLU A 625 -11.54 -29.21 25.15
N THR A 626 -11.68 -29.22 23.83
CA THR A 626 -11.49 -28.06 22.95
C THR A 626 -12.76 -27.87 22.12
N VAL A 627 -13.25 -26.64 22.06
CA VAL A 627 -14.40 -26.24 21.23
C VAL A 627 -13.99 -25.13 20.27
N GLU A 628 -14.63 -25.09 19.10
CA GLU A 628 -14.56 -23.94 18.20
C GLU A 628 -15.87 -23.17 18.31
N ALA A 629 -15.80 -21.84 18.40
CA ALA A 629 -16.95 -20.97 18.58
C ALA A 629 -16.69 -19.58 18.00
N THR A 630 -17.72 -19.03 17.35
CA THR A 630 -17.85 -17.60 17.07
C THR A 630 -18.06 -16.84 18.39
N VAL A 631 -17.39 -15.70 18.52
CA VAL A 631 -17.54 -14.77 19.64
C VAL A 631 -17.77 -13.37 19.09
N ASP A 632 -18.95 -12.82 19.40
CA ASP A 632 -19.45 -11.52 18.98
C ASP A 632 -20.41 -10.94 20.04
N ASP A 633 -21.15 -9.88 19.71
CA ASP A 633 -22.13 -9.25 20.61
C ASP A 633 -23.36 -10.14 20.90
N GLU A 634 -23.60 -11.20 20.12
CA GLU A 634 -24.69 -12.16 20.33
C GLU A 634 -24.24 -13.40 21.13
N THR A 635 -22.93 -13.67 21.16
CA THR A 635 -22.33 -14.93 21.63
C THR A 635 -21.22 -14.74 22.68
N GLU A 636 -21.50 -13.91 23.70
CA GLU A 636 -20.56 -13.61 24.79
C GLU A 636 -20.21 -14.84 25.68
N THR A 637 -21.04 -15.90 25.72
CA THR A 637 -20.83 -17.06 26.62
C THR A 637 -20.62 -18.38 25.88
N VAL A 638 -19.47 -19.02 26.11
CA VAL A 638 -19.12 -20.35 25.56
C VAL A 638 -19.05 -21.40 26.67
N THR A 639 -19.80 -22.50 26.53
CA THR A 639 -19.74 -23.61 27.51
C THR A 639 -18.82 -24.73 27.03
N VAL A 640 -17.85 -25.12 27.86
CA VAL A 640 -16.94 -26.24 27.62
C VAL A 640 -17.19 -27.37 28.63
N GLU A 641 -17.69 -28.51 28.15
CA GLU A 641 -17.90 -29.71 28.98
C GLU A 641 -16.69 -30.63 28.90
N LEU A 642 -15.93 -30.74 30.00
CA LEU A 642 -14.70 -31.53 30.02
C LEU A 642 -14.97 -33.04 29.99
N SER A 643 -14.24 -33.75 29.14
CA SER A 643 -14.31 -35.21 29.05
C SER A 643 -13.02 -35.90 29.54
N PRO A 644 -13.08 -37.17 30.01
CA PRO A 644 -11.87 -37.96 30.21
C PRO A 644 -11.14 -38.17 28.89
N PRO A 645 -9.80 -38.33 28.91
CA PRO A 645 -9.03 -38.48 27.69
C PRO A 645 -9.50 -39.75 26.97
N GLY A 646 -9.96 -39.58 25.73
CA GLY A 646 -10.52 -40.66 24.93
C GLY A 646 -9.54 -41.82 24.83
N ASN A 647 -9.93 -43.00 25.35
CA ASN A 647 -9.14 -44.21 25.18
C ASN A 647 -9.26 -44.62 23.70
N GLY A 648 -8.26 -44.28 22.89
CA GLY A 648 -8.26 -44.45 21.43
C GLY A 648 -8.83 -45.81 20.98
N GLY A 649 -9.98 -45.77 20.32
CA GLY A 649 -10.69 -46.94 19.83
C GLY A 649 -11.77 -46.52 18.84
N GLY A 650 -11.38 -46.34 17.58
CA GLY A 650 -12.25 -45.82 16.52
C GLY A 650 -13.59 -46.54 16.38
N LYS A 651 -14.65 -45.72 16.27
CA LYS A 651 -15.79 -45.85 15.33
C LYS A 651 -16.77 -44.71 15.58
N GLY A 652 -16.63 -43.64 14.79
CA GLY A 652 -17.66 -42.65 14.52
C GLY A 652 -17.63 -42.32 13.04
N ARG A 653 -18.52 -42.92 12.26
CA ARG A 653 -18.79 -42.51 10.88
C ARG A 653 -19.93 -41.49 10.95
N GLY A 654 -19.63 -40.28 10.53
CA GLY A 654 -20.53 -39.22 10.05
C GLY A 654 -19.63 -38.24 9.29
N ASN A 655 -19.85 -38.10 7.98
CA ASN A 655 -19.12 -37.27 7.00
C ASN A 655 -18.81 -35.86 7.54
N GLY A 656 -17.73 -35.12 7.23
CA GLY A 656 -16.62 -35.09 6.26
C GLY A 656 -16.12 -33.61 6.32
N ASN A 657 -14.89 -33.17 6.05
CA ASN A 657 -13.68 -33.74 5.48
C ASN A 657 -12.46 -32.92 6.02
N ARG A 658 -11.59 -33.58 6.79
CA ARG A 658 -10.16 -33.33 7.10
C ARG A 658 -9.48 -31.99 6.66
N ARG A 659 -9.13 -31.15 7.65
CA ARG A 659 -7.90 -30.33 7.70
C ARG A 659 -6.79 -31.05 8.49
N GLY A 660 -5.52 -30.77 8.20
CA GLY A 660 -4.41 -31.23 9.02
C GLY A 660 -3.03 -30.99 8.40
N GLY A 661 -2.38 -29.92 8.83
CA GLY A 661 -0.96 -29.66 8.57
C GLY A 661 -0.46 -28.37 9.20
N SER A 662 -0.20 -28.37 10.51
CA SER A 662 0.57 -27.31 11.17
C SER A 662 2.04 -27.35 10.73
N PRO A 663 2.71 -26.21 10.57
CA PRO A 663 4.15 -26.11 10.74
C PRO A 663 4.48 -25.36 12.02
N GLN A 664 5.08 -26.07 12.98
CA GLN A 664 5.91 -25.45 14.01
C GLN A 664 7.19 -24.93 13.35
N GLY A 665 7.41 -23.62 13.34
CA GLY A 665 8.63 -22.97 12.86
C GLY A 665 9.18 -21.99 13.87
N ASN A 666 10.37 -22.29 14.41
CA ASN A 666 11.07 -21.48 15.41
C ASN A 666 11.38 -20.06 14.92
N VAL A 667 11.04 -19.07 15.74
CA VAL A 667 11.56 -17.70 15.64
C VAL A 667 13.06 -17.68 15.93
N ARG A 668 13.83 -17.23 14.94
CA ARG A 668 15.15 -16.59 15.08
C ARG A 668 15.37 -15.59 13.98
#